data_AF-A0A1X6YEF4-F1
#
_entry.id   AF-A0A1X6YEF4-F1
#
_cell.length_a   1.000
_cell.length_b   1.000
_cell.length_c   1.000
_cell.angle_alpha   90.00
_cell.angle_beta   90.00
_cell.angle_gamma   90.00
#
_symmetry.space_group_name_H-M   'P 1'
#
loop_
_entity.id
_entity.type
_entity.pdbx_description
1 polymer ?
#
loop_
_entity_poly.entity_id
_entity_poly.type
_entity_poly.pdbx_seq_one_letter_code
_entity_poly.pdbx_strand_id
1 'polypeptide(L)'
;MNTLIYVGFVIAGAVTLLIEAYRNYNSSLTSVPFKEHPILQNVEVAKLCTPREKNIGFVFYSLLYLVTYILVLSSTEIYELVTQAAASSSEIGPTDDQIGSSDEPQSLFSEQYGKPIFISAAIIAIFSIGALKPVESTMRSLAHRLAGVPRGVYRVIEILHGITFEEESFKNVTDATPLCELFTLNAQRTFQESYDKSSIPTILLSLKTIDYLAPTLIGTQRNSYFSLTQLDKMAELSKKLEADVDDLKGLLVVPLEASDDKRKELFDKANQVANDTIALFAVHFLRNNRAVKNLNQSENSAIAKISNEVKRAYRVELNAFALGTLSSLVLSVSVAFAMVYTWHYFEDPIKAKMVTNSVTTVAKNELTEINDKNRDLYAEACAEVFNDEDKLKDVLPDNNKWDNEKLNTSAQLPTEAKEKCIKIWKDARDTKKTENIQGVLFYSFKEVASVLLATVLAAITAIFGREVRKEDESWPAWKFRRPPFLRLSSMALIPAIMAVVGVAVGSFLVDWYNLDFVMTENQIQSFFRDNAVFFAMHLGFGFIMGVSVLILIDQHDEWSAFLTIPLGIVCAFVVIFWYYLTVITGYAPGNIRPKPLDFETLAFNIGFGPFDVGFWGHLSSFGFVTREAIVYGAYPAFFLITFAIFLEILEEVPISKRRSGQNEVAQAGFFRKLLEKVPFLRAKATKKGGS
;
A
#
# COMPACT_ATOMS: atom_id res chain seq x y z
N MET A 1 -30.88 -12.12 23.42
CA MET A 1 -30.10 -11.56 24.55
C MET A 1 -28.69 -12.18 24.67
N ASN A 2 -28.53 -13.49 24.42
CA ASN A 2 -27.22 -14.19 24.53
C ASN A 2 -26.11 -13.68 23.60
N THR A 3 -26.44 -13.23 22.38
CA THR A 3 -25.45 -12.76 21.40
C THR A 3 -24.72 -11.49 21.85
N LEU A 4 -25.43 -10.53 22.47
CA LEU A 4 -24.82 -9.28 22.94
C LEU A 4 -23.83 -9.53 24.09
N ILE A 5 -24.17 -10.45 24.99
CA ILE A 5 -23.31 -10.84 26.11
C ILE A 5 -22.04 -11.53 25.59
N TYR A 6 -22.18 -12.46 24.65
CA TYR A 6 -21.04 -13.12 24.00
C TYR A 6 -20.13 -12.13 23.27
N VAL A 7 -20.71 -11.20 22.49
CA VAL A 7 -19.96 -10.12 21.82
C VAL A 7 -19.20 -9.27 22.85
N GLY A 8 -19.82 -8.97 24.00
CA GLY A 8 -19.15 -8.30 25.12
C GLY A 8 -17.89 -9.03 25.62
N PHE A 9 -17.97 -10.36 25.78
CA PHE A 9 -16.81 -11.17 26.16
C PHE A 9 -15.73 -11.25 25.08
N VAL A 10 -16.12 -11.34 23.80
CA VAL A 10 -15.18 -11.30 22.67
C VAL A 10 -14.41 -9.98 22.65
N ILE A 11 -15.11 -8.86 22.83
CA ILE A 11 -14.52 -7.52 22.91
C ILE A 11 -13.58 -7.41 24.12
N ALA A 12 -13.98 -7.91 25.30
CA ALA A 12 -13.14 -7.89 26.49
C ALA A 12 -11.84 -8.69 26.31
N GLY A 13 -11.91 -9.87 25.70
CA GLY A 13 -10.72 -10.66 25.35
C GLY A 13 -9.81 -9.93 24.34
N ALA A 14 -10.39 -9.32 23.31
CA ALA A 14 -9.65 -8.52 22.33
C ALA A 14 -8.94 -7.31 22.98
N VAL A 15 -9.62 -6.57 23.86
CA VAL A 15 -9.04 -5.43 24.60
C VAL A 15 -7.88 -5.89 25.48
N THR A 16 -8.01 -7.03 26.15
CA THR A 16 -6.94 -7.61 26.98
C THR A 16 -5.69 -7.91 26.16
N LEU A 17 -5.87 -8.50 24.96
CA LEU A 17 -4.76 -8.74 24.02
C LEU A 17 -4.14 -7.45 23.51
N LEU A 18 -4.92 -6.39 23.26
CA LEU A 18 -4.39 -5.10 22.83
C LEU A 18 -3.54 -4.43 23.91
N ILE A 19 -3.94 -4.54 25.19
CA ILE A 19 -3.16 -4.04 26.32
C ILE A 19 -1.83 -4.80 26.40
N GLU A 20 -1.86 -6.13 26.29
CA GLU A 20 -0.64 -6.93 26.31
C GLU A 20 0.26 -6.66 25.10
N ALA A 21 -0.33 -6.54 23.91
CA ALA A 21 0.38 -6.16 22.71
C ALA A 21 1.07 -4.80 22.88
N TYR A 22 0.42 -3.83 23.54
CA TYR A 22 1.03 -2.52 23.82
C TYR A 22 2.22 -2.65 24.77
N ARG A 23 2.11 -3.49 25.80
CA ARG A 23 3.20 -3.76 26.74
C ARG A 23 4.40 -4.38 26.04
N ASN A 24 4.18 -5.43 25.24
CA ASN A 24 5.23 -6.17 24.55
C ASN A 24 5.87 -5.35 23.43
N TYR A 25 5.07 -4.59 22.66
CA TYR A 25 5.57 -3.75 21.57
C TYR A 25 6.57 -2.69 22.04
N ASN A 26 6.36 -2.11 23.24
CA ASN A 26 7.25 -1.11 23.82
C ASN A 26 8.51 -1.70 24.45
N SER A 27 8.59 -3.01 24.68
CA SER A 27 9.78 -3.63 25.27
C SER A 27 10.96 -3.63 24.29
N SER A 28 12.18 -3.43 24.79
CA SER A 28 13.39 -3.38 23.96
C SER A 28 13.60 -4.70 23.21
N LEU A 29 13.88 -4.61 21.90
CA LEU A 29 14.35 -5.76 21.13
C LEU A 29 15.78 -6.09 21.58
N THR A 30 15.95 -7.18 22.33
CA THR A 30 17.29 -7.70 22.71
C THR A 30 18.08 -8.20 21.50
N SER A 31 17.42 -8.53 20.38
CA SER A 31 18.05 -8.84 19.11
C SER A 31 18.29 -7.55 18.33
N VAL A 32 19.45 -6.94 18.58
CA VAL A 32 19.77 -5.55 18.21
C VAL A 32 19.85 -5.39 16.68
N PRO A 33 19.03 -4.52 16.07
CA PRO A 33 19.15 -4.24 14.64
C PRO A 33 20.41 -3.43 14.28
N PHE A 34 21.06 -2.74 15.23
CA PHE A 34 22.21 -1.83 15.03
C PHE A 34 23.57 -2.42 15.40
N LYS A 35 23.97 -3.53 14.75
CA LYS A 35 25.31 -4.10 14.97
C LYS A 35 26.43 -3.11 14.62
N GLU A 36 26.23 -2.31 13.58
CA GLU A 36 27.24 -1.37 13.04
C GLU A 36 27.29 -0.03 13.78
N HIS A 37 26.29 0.28 14.60
CA HIS A 37 26.21 1.56 15.34
C HIS A 37 26.05 1.28 16.85
N PRO A 38 27.16 1.03 17.57
CA PRO A 38 27.17 0.70 19.00
C PRO A 38 26.42 1.70 19.86
N ILE A 39 26.43 2.99 19.50
CA ILE A 39 25.73 4.05 20.25
C ILE A 39 24.22 3.83 20.33
N LEU A 40 23.60 3.11 19.39
CA LEU A 40 22.16 2.86 19.33
C LEU A 40 21.72 1.53 19.96
N GLN A 41 22.65 0.64 20.33
CA GLN A 41 22.31 -0.75 20.71
C GLN A 41 21.42 -0.88 21.95
N ASN A 42 21.55 0.06 22.89
CA ASN A 42 20.82 0.06 24.17
C ASN A 42 19.65 1.07 24.19
N VAL A 43 19.20 1.52 23.02
CA VAL A 43 18.13 2.51 22.90
C VAL A 43 16.81 1.78 22.64
N GLU A 44 15.79 2.09 23.45
CA GLU A 44 14.43 1.60 23.19
C GLU A 44 13.96 1.99 21.79
N VAL A 45 13.34 1.05 21.07
CA VAL A 45 12.87 1.25 19.69
C VAL A 45 11.91 2.44 19.58
N ALA A 46 11.07 2.64 20.61
CA ALA A 46 10.16 3.79 20.70
C ALA A 46 10.88 5.15 20.71
N LYS A 47 12.17 5.18 21.08
CA LYS A 47 13.01 6.38 21.06
C LYS A 47 13.75 6.58 19.73
N LEU A 48 13.70 5.60 18.83
CA LEU A 48 14.35 5.64 17.52
C LEU A 48 13.41 6.04 16.38
N CYS A 49 12.11 6.17 16.68
CA CYS A 49 11.08 6.43 15.67
C CYS A 49 10.24 7.67 15.97
N THR A 50 9.50 8.11 14.95
CA THR A 50 8.48 9.14 15.14
C THR A 50 7.25 8.57 15.85
N PRO A 51 6.45 9.38 16.57
CA PRO A 51 5.21 8.92 17.19
C PRO A 51 4.23 8.30 16.17
N ARG A 52 4.25 8.78 14.92
CA ARG A 52 3.43 8.24 13.83
C ARG A 52 3.86 6.81 13.47
N GLU A 53 5.16 6.59 13.27
CA GLU A 53 5.70 5.26 12.97
C GLU A 53 5.43 4.32 14.14
N LYS A 54 5.68 4.74 15.39
CA LYS A 54 5.34 3.96 16.59
C LYS A 54 3.88 3.50 16.58
N ASN A 55 2.94 4.41 16.32
CA ASN A 55 1.52 4.09 16.31
C ASN A 55 1.16 3.13 15.16
N ILE A 56 1.73 3.32 13.97
CA ILE A 56 1.51 2.42 12.83
C ILE A 56 2.01 1.01 13.15
N GLY A 57 3.23 0.89 13.70
CA GLY A 57 3.78 -0.40 14.10
C GLY A 57 2.97 -1.07 15.18
N PHE A 58 2.51 -0.31 16.17
CA PHE A 58 1.61 -0.82 17.19
C PHE A 58 0.29 -1.33 16.61
N VAL A 59 -0.30 -0.61 15.62
CA VAL A 59 -1.52 -1.06 14.93
C VAL A 59 -1.28 -2.37 14.18
N PHE A 60 -0.16 -2.50 13.45
CA PHE A 60 0.18 -3.76 12.78
C PHE A 60 0.39 -4.91 13.77
N TYR A 61 1.14 -4.67 14.85
CA TYR A 61 1.38 -5.66 15.89
C TYR A 61 0.06 -6.11 16.56
N SER A 62 -0.80 -5.14 16.87
CA SER A 62 -2.15 -5.38 17.41
C SER A 62 -3.01 -6.19 16.45
N LEU A 63 -2.97 -5.88 15.15
CA LEU A 63 -3.72 -6.61 14.13
C LEU A 63 -3.26 -8.07 14.06
N LEU A 64 -1.95 -8.34 14.15
CA LEU A 64 -1.44 -9.71 14.19
C LEU A 64 -2.00 -10.48 15.41
N TYR A 65 -2.02 -9.86 16.61
CA TYR A 65 -2.62 -10.47 17.80
C TYR A 65 -4.12 -10.73 17.61
N LEU A 66 -4.86 -9.78 17.04
CA LEU A 66 -6.30 -9.93 16.81
C LEU A 66 -6.60 -10.99 15.75
N VAL A 67 -5.79 -11.10 14.70
CA VAL A 67 -5.93 -12.16 13.69
C VAL A 67 -5.67 -13.53 14.32
N THR A 68 -4.59 -13.68 15.11
CA THR A 68 -4.35 -14.92 15.85
C THR A 68 -5.52 -15.24 16.79
N TYR A 69 -6.04 -14.25 17.50
CA TYR A 69 -7.20 -14.42 18.37
C TYR A 69 -8.45 -14.89 17.62
N ILE A 70 -8.79 -14.25 16.50
CA ILE A 70 -9.93 -14.62 15.67
C ILE A 70 -9.75 -16.04 15.11
N LEU A 71 -8.54 -16.40 14.65
CA LEU A 71 -8.24 -17.73 14.11
C LEU A 71 -8.38 -18.83 15.18
N VAL A 72 -7.87 -18.60 16.39
CA VAL A 72 -8.00 -19.56 17.50
C VAL A 72 -9.45 -19.64 17.97
N LEU A 73 -10.18 -18.52 17.97
CA LEU A 73 -11.58 -18.48 18.37
C LEU A 73 -12.50 -19.20 17.37
N SER A 74 -12.22 -19.07 16.07
CA SER A 74 -13.02 -19.65 14.99
C SER A 74 -12.74 -21.14 14.74
N SER A 75 -11.55 -21.63 15.11
CA SER A 75 -11.17 -23.03 14.91
C SER A 75 -11.33 -23.86 16.19
N THR A 76 -12.16 -24.90 16.13
CA THR A 76 -12.33 -25.88 17.22
C THR A 76 -11.05 -26.68 17.46
N GLU A 77 -10.38 -27.12 16.40
CA GLU A 77 -9.14 -27.90 16.48
C GLU A 77 -7.99 -27.08 17.08
N ILE A 78 -7.82 -25.83 16.64
CA ILE A 78 -6.79 -24.94 17.20
C ILE A 78 -7.11 -24.61 18.65
N TYR A 79 -8.39 -24.42 18.99
CA TYR A 79 -8.80 -24.20 20.37
C TYR A 79 -8.41 -25.39 21.26
N GLU A 80 -8.70 -26.62 20.85
CA GLU A 80 -8.31 -27.83 21.59
C GLU A 80 -6.79 -27.90 21.76
N LEU A 81 -6.01 -27.65 20.70
CA LEU A 81 -4.54 -27.60 20.77
C LEU A 81 -4.04 -26.52 21.74
N VAL A 82 -4.62 -25.32 21.71
CA VAL A 82 -4.26 -24.21 22.61
C VAL A 82 -4.62 -24.54 24.05
N THR A 83 -5.77 -25.16 24.31
CA THR A 83 -6.18 -25.58 25.66
C THR A 83 -5.24 -26.65 26.22
N GLN A 84 -4.84 -27.63 25.40
CA GLN A 84 -3.87 -28.66 25.78
C GLN A 84 -2.48 -28.05 26.04
N ALA A 85 -2.03 -27.12 25.17
CA ALA A 85 -0.76 -26.40 25.35
C ALA A 85 -0.77 -25.52 26.62
N ALA A 86 -1.90 -24.86 26.92
CA ALA A 86 -2.05 -24.09 28.14
C ALA A 86 -2.04 -24.98 29.39
N ALA A 87 -2.75 -26.10 29.39
CA ALA A 87 -2.79 -27.06 30.50
C ALA A 87 -1.42 -27.68 30.80
N SER A 88 -0.65 -28.02 29.76
CA SER A 88 0.74 -28.50 29.90
C SER A 88 1.71 -27.41 30.36
N SER A 89 1.43 -26.14 30.10
CA SER A 89 2.27 -25.03 30.61
C SER A 89 2.11 -24.79 32.11
N SER A 90 0.92 -25.05 32.67
CA SER A 90 0.69 -24.95 34.12
C SER A 90 1.42 -26.03 34.92
N GLU A 91 1.74 -27.18 34.31
CA GLU A 91 2.58 -28.21 34.92
C GLU A 91 4.07 -27.83 35.02
N ILE A 92 4.51 -26.77 34.32
CA ILE A 92 5.94 -26.37 34.22
C ILE A 92 6.22 -25.07 35.01
N GLY A 93 5.20 -24.45 35.62
CA GLY A 93 5.35 -23.29 36.51
C GLY A 93 5.42 -23.67 38.00
N PRO A 94 6.25 -23.01 38.83
CA PRO A 94 6.31 -23.26 40.27
C PRO A 94 5.15 -22.54 40.97
N THR A 95 3.94 -23.05 40.81
CA THR A 95 2.81 -22.71 41.68
C THR A 95 2.24 -24.02 42.17
N ASP A 96 2.62 -24.37 43.40
CA ASP A 96 2.19 -25.53 44.15
C ASP A 96 0.69 -25.79 44.03
N ASP A 97 0.40 -27.08 43.85
CA ASP A 97 -0.87 -27.75 44.07
C ASP A 97 -1.53 -27.32 45.39
N GLN A 98 -2.44 -26.32 45.36
CA GLN A 98 -3.38 -26.11 46.46
C GLN A 98 -4.55 -25.16 46.15
N ILE A 99 -5.22 -25.35 45.00
CA ILE A 99 -6.62 -24.91 44.87
C ILE A 99 -7.47 -26.16 44.79
N GLY A 100 -8.31 -26.33 45.81
CA GLY A 100 -8.87 -27.60 46.22
C GLY A 100 -9.83 -28.22 45.22
N SER A 101 -9.91 -29.54 45.35
CA SER A 101 -10.96 -30.42 44.88
C SER A 101 -12.30 -30.09 45.55
N SER A 102 -12.86 -28.92 45.26
CA SER A 102 -14.28 -28.63 45.51
C SER A 102 -15.04 -28.82 44.21
N ASP A 103 -15.97 -29.77 44.20
CA ASP A 103 -16.82 -30.22 43.10
C ASP A 103 -17.74 -29.15 42.46
N GLU A 104 -17.46 -27.85 42.64
CA GLU A 104 -18.14 -26.75 41.95
C GLU A 104 -17.15 -25.62 41.62
N PRO A 105 -16.61 -25.60 40.37
CA PRO A 105 -16.45 -24.32 39.70
C PRO A 105 -16.59 -24.44 38.16
N GLN A 106 -17.67 -25.04 37.64
CA GLN A 106 -17.87 -25.14 36.17
C GLN A 106 -19.16 -24.47 35.64
N SER A 107 -20.09 -24.05 36.49
CA SER A 107 -21.36 -23.48 36.00
C SER A 107 -21.25 -22.04 35.49
N LEU A 108 -20.27 -21.24 35.95
CA LEU A 108 -20.00 -19.89 35.43
C LEU A 108 -19.07 -19.88 34.20
N PHE A 109 -18.34 -20.97 33.97
CA PHE A 109 -17.59 -21.25 32.74
C PHE A 109 -18.40 -22.15 31.81
N SER A 110 -19.73 -21.97 31.73
CA SER A 110 -20.51 -22.60 30.66
C SER A 110 -19.77 -22.40 29.34
N GLU A 111 -19.43 -23.49 28.65
CA GLU A 111 -18.46 -23.60 27.55
C GLU A 111 -18.61 -22.50 26.47
N GLN A 112 -19.78 -21.88 26.39
CA GLN A 112 -20.12 -20.82 25.45
C GLN A 112 -19.53 -19.43 25.77
N TYR A 113 -19.44 -18.99 27.03
CA TYR A 113 -19.05 -17.60 27.36
C TYR A 113 -17.62 -17.44 27.87
N GLY A 114 -17.04 -18.49 28.46
CA GLY A 114 -15.67 -18.47 28.96
C GLY A 114 -14.61 -18.55 27.85
N LYS A 115 -14.97 -19.12 26.70
CA LYS A 115 -14.06 -19.40 25.57
C LYS A 115 -13.26 -18.16 25.11
N PRO A 116 -13.87 -16.99 24.84
CA PRO A 116 -13.13 -15.82 24.36
C PRO A 116 -12.10 -15.30 25.37
N ILE A 117 -12.47 -15.21 26.66
CA ILE A 117 -11.54 -14.78 27.72
C ILE A 117 -10.40 -15.79 27.86
N PHE A 118 -10.72 -17.08 27.94
CA PHE A 118 -9.72 -18.13 28.09
C PHE A 118 -8.72 -18.12 26.93
N ILE A 119 -9.19 -18.01 25.69
CA ILE A 119 -8.30 -17.93 24.51
C ILE A 119 -7.39 -16.72 24.60
N SER A 120 -7.92 -15.54 24.97
CA SER A 120 -7.09 -14.35 25.11
C SER A 120 -5.99 -14.56 26.16
N ALA A 121 -6.32 -15.13 27.31
CA ALA A 121 -5.36 -15.46 28.37
C ALA A 121 -4.34 -16.52 27.92
N ALA A 122 -4.78 -17.55 27.19
CA ALA A 122 -3.93 -18.60 26.67
C ALA A 122 -2.93 -18.06 25.64
N ILE A 123 -3.35 -17.21 24.70
CA ILE A 123 -2.44 -16.55 23.75
C ILE A 123 -1.39 -15.71 24.49
N ILE A 124 -1.81 -14.96 25.52
CA ILE A 124 -0.90 -14.15 26.34
C ILE A 124 0.11 -15.05 27.06
N ALA A 125 -0.35 -16.11 27.72
CA ALA A 125 0.50 -17.06 28.43
C ALA A 125 1.49 -17.72 27.46
N ILE A 126 0.99 -18.19 26.32
CA ILE A 126 1.77 -18.85 25.27
C ILE A 126 2.88 -17.94 24.72
N PHE A 127 2.57 -16.68 24.37
CA PHE A 127 3.59 -15.73 23.90
C PHE A 127 4.54 -15.25 25.00
N SER A 128 4.14 -15.35 26.27
CA SER A 128 5.00 -15.06 27.42
C SER A 128 5.97 -16.21 27.74
N ILE A 129 5.64 -17.45 27.35
CA ILE A 129 6.48 -18.64 27.55
C ILE A 129 7.66 -18.64 26.55
N GLY A 130 8.84 -19.02 27.05
CA GLY A 130 10.10 -18.96 26.29
C GLY A 130 10.10 -19.70 24.95
N ALA A 131 9.29 -20.75 24.78
CA ALA A 131 9.23 -21.55 23.55
C ALA A 131 8.68 -20.76 22.35
N LEU A 132 7.72 -19.85 22.56
CA LEU A 132 7.11 -19.04 21.50
C LEU A 132 7.58 -17.58 21.50
N LYS A 133 8.47 -17.22 22.43
CA LYS A 133 9.22 -15.95 22.42
C LYS A 133 9.92 -15.65 21.07
N PRO A 134 10.49 -16.62 20.32
CA PRO A 134 11.06 -16.35 19.00
C PRO A 134 10.00 -15.91 17.98
N VAL A 135 8.80 -16.51 18.02
CA VAL A 135 7.67 -16.16 17.14
C VAL A 135 7.15 -14.77 17.49
N GLU A 136 6.93 -14.49 18.78
CA GLU A 136 6.56 -13.15 19.26
C GLU A 136 7.59 -12.10 18.82
N SER A 137 8.88 -12.37 19.05
CA SER A 137 9.97 -11.46 18.69
C SER A 137 10.02 -11.24 17.18
N THR A 138 9.68 -12.25 16.38
CA THR A 138 9.59 -12.14 14.91
C THR A 138 8.39 -11.28 14.51
N MET A 139 7.21 -11.50 15.12
CA MET A 139 6.01 -10.67 14.89
C MET A 139 6.26 -9.21 15.27
N ARG A 140 6.91 -8.97 16.41
CA ARG A 140 7.26 -7.63 16.89
C ARG A 140 8.30 -6.97 16.00
N SER A 141 9.35 -7.69 15.61
CA SER A 141 10.34 -7.21 14.64
C SER A 141 9.70 -6.86 13.30
N LEU A 142 8.81 -7.72 12.79
CA LEU A 142 8.05 -7.47 11.57
C LEU A 142 7.16 -6.23 11.71
N ALA A 143 6.46 -6.06 12.82
CA ALA A 143 5.63 -4.89 13.06
C ALA A 143 6.46 -3.59 13.14
N HIS A 144 7.62 -3.62 13.80
CA HIS A 144 8.56 -2.48 13.80
C HIS A 144 9.08 -2.18 12.39
N ARG A 145 9.46 -3.21 11.61
CA ARG A 145 9.92 -3.07 10.22
C ARG A 145 8.82 -2.48 9.32
N LEU A 146 7.57 -2.96 9.44
CA LEU A 146 6.40 -2.41 8.73
C LEU A 146 6.11 -0.95 9.14
N ALA A 147 6.41 -0.59 10.38
CA ALA A 147 6.33 0.78 10.87
C ALA A 147 7.41 1.70 10.28
N GLY A 148 8.45 1.14 9.65
CA GLY A 148 9.61 1.88 9.19
C GLY A 148 10.70 2.06 10.27
N VAL A 149 10.74 1.21 11.30
CA VAL A 149 11.75 1.24 12.36
C VAL A 149 12.52 -0.07 12.35
N PRO A 150 13.84 -0.09 12.14
CA PRO A 150 14.80 1.03 12.09
C PRO A 150 14.95 1.71 10.72
N ARG A 151 14.17 1.32 9.70
CA ARG A 151 14.31 1.75 8.31
C ARG A 151 14.53 3.25 8.12
N GLY A 152 13.77 4.09 8.81
CA GLY A 152 13.95 5.55 8.74
C GLY A 152 15.39 5.94 9.06
N VAL A 153 15.95 5.36 10.14
CA VAL A 153 17.31 5.62 10.62
C VAL A 153 18.33 5.14 9.60
N TYR A 154 18.25 3.87 9.19
CA TYR A 154 19.19 3.31 8.21
C TYR A 154 19.19 4.01 6.87
N ARG A 155 18.03 4.42 6.38
CA ARG A 155 17.95 5.16 5.13
C ARG A 155 18.66 6.51 5.23
N VAL A 156 18.47 7.24 6.34
CA VAL A 156 19.17 8.50 6.56
C VAL A 156 20.68 8.25 6.68
N ILE A 157 21.10 7.19 7.36
CA ILE A 157 22.50 6.77 7.43
C ILE A 157 23.08 6.48 6.04
N GLU A 158 22.39 5.69 5.21
CA GLU A 158 22.81 5.36 3.84
C GLU A 158 22.95 6.61 2.97
N ILE A 159 21.99 7.54 3.07
CA ILE A 159 22.05 8.83 2.36
C ILE A 159 23.25 9.64 2.84
N LEU A 160 23.48 9.73 4.15
CA LEU A 160 24.61 10.47 4.72
C LEU A 160 25.95 9.89 4.30
N HIS A 161 26.10 8.56 4.24
CA HIS A 161 27.28 7.90 3.67
C HIS A 161 27.47 8.21 2.17
N GLY A 162 26.38 8.49 1.44
CA GLY A 162 26.40 8.88 0.03
C GLY A 162 26.88 10.32 -0.21
N ILE A 163 26.73 11.22 0.77
CA ILE A 163 27.07 12.63 0.62
C ILE A 163 28.59 12.82 0.59
N THR A 164 29.09 13.41 -0.50
CA THR A 164 30.47 13.86 -0.60
C THR A 164 30.60 15.25 0.00
N PHE A 165 31.00 15.33 1.27
CA PHE A 165 31.26 16.58 2.00
C PHE A 165 32.41 17.45 1.44
N GLU A 166 32.98 17.06 0.29
CA GLU A 166 34.07 17.76 -0.40
C GLU A 166 33.58 18.71 -1.51
N GLU A 167 32.29 18.64 -1.87
CA GLU A 167 31.73 19.47 -2.92
C GLU A 167 31.87 20.97 -2.60
N GLU A 168 31.99 21.80 -3.64
CA GLU A 168 32.03 23.27 -3.51
C GLU A 168 30.82 23.82 -2.77
N SER A 169 29.70 23.10 -2.81
CA SER A 169 28.49 23.40 -2.06
C SER A 169 28.75 23.46 -0.55
N PHE A 170 29.73 22.74 -0.01
CA PHE A 170 30.05 22.74 1.43
C PHE A 170 31.24 23.63 1.82
N LYS A 171 32.04 24.11 0.86
CA LYS A 171 33.26 24.92 1.13
C LYS A 171 33.01 26.25 1.86
N ASN A 172 31.81 26.82 1.74
CA ASN A 172 31.48 28.13 2.33
C ASN A 172 30.66 28.03 3.62
N VAL A 173 30.59 26.85 4.25
CA VAL A 173 29.81 26.66 5.48
C VAL A 173 30.63 27.13 6.68
N THR A 174 30.12 28.12 7.41
CA THR A 174 30.81 28.76 8.57
C THR A 174 30.78 27.95 9.86
N ASP A 175 29.94 26.92 9.93
CA ASP A 175 29.57 26.25 11.19
C ASP A 175 30.29 24.90 11.39
N ALA A 176 31.27 24.56 10.55
CA ALA A 176 32.00 23.30 10.64
C ALA A 176 32.97 23.30 11.84
N THR A 177 33.11 22.17 12.56
CA THR A 177 34.23 22.05 13.51
C THR A 177 35.57 21.98 12.75
N PRO A 178 36.70 22.34 13.39
CA PRO A 178 37.98 22.40 12.69
C PRO A 178 38.78 21.09 12.73
N LEU A 179 38.16 19.90 12.90
CA LEU A 179 38.92 18.65 13.09
C LEU A 179 39.72 18.28 11.84
N CYS A 180 39.13 18.42 10.66
CA CYS A 180 39.79 18.18 9.38
C CYS A 180 40.96 19.16 9.16
N GLU A 181 40.80 20.42 9.55
CA GLU A 181 41.86 21.43 9.44
C GLU A 181 43.02 21.12 10.41
N LEU A 182 42.70 20.78 11.67
CA LEU A 182 43.68 20.35 12.67
C LEU A 182 44.46 19.13 12.20
N PHE A 183 43.78 18.13 11.65
CA PHE A 183 44.42 16.95 11.09
C PHE A 183 45.32 17.32 9.91
N THR A 184 44.86 18.18 8.98
CA THR A 184 45.65 18.57 7.82
C THR A 184 46.93 19.33 8.22
N LEU A 185 46.82 20.26 9.18
CA LEU A 185 47.96 21.01 9.71
C LEU A 185 48.98 20.10 10.40
N ASN A 186 48.51 19.15 11.21
CA ASN A 186 49.40 18.20 11.89
C ASN A 186 49.95 17.16 10.92
N ALA A 187 49.17 16.70 9.95
CA ALA A 187 49.60 15.75 8.93
C ALA A 187 50.72 16.33 8.05
N GLN A 188 50.61 17.60 7.64
CA GLN A 188 51.67 18.31 6.89
C GLN A 188 52.98 18.43 7.68
N ARG A 189 52.91 18.50 9.01
CA ARG A 189 54.10 18.56 9.88
C ARG A 189 54.76 17.21 10.08
N THR A 190 53.97 16.13 10.09
CA THR A 190 54.36 14.83 10.66
C THR A 190 54.62 13.75 9.58
N PHE A 191 53.97 13.81 8.42
CA PHE A 191 54.09 12.79 7.37
C PHE A 191 55.04 13.25 6.24
N GLN A 192 56.36 13.16 6.45
CA GLN A 192 57.37 13.37 5.39
C GLN A 192 57.76 12.08 4.65
N GLU A 193 57.49 10.88 5.19
CA GLU A 193 57.84 9.60 4.54
C GLU A 193 56.63 8.67 4.33
N SER A 194 56.82 7.73 3.41
CA SER A 194 55.86 6.83 2.74
C SER A 194 54.72 6.30 3.62
N TYR A 195 53.68 7.11 3.81
CA TYR A 195 52.42 6.69 4.39
C TYR A 195 51.65 5.80 3.40
N ASP A 196 50.88 4.86 3.93
CA ASP A 196 49.88 4.11 3.17
C ASP A 196 48.77 5.07 2.72
N LYS A 197 48.99 5.72 1.56
CA LYS A 197 48.14 6.75 0.95
C LYS A 197 46.64 6.39 0.92
N SER A 198 46.29 5.11 1.13
CA SER A 198 44.92 4.61 1.18
C SER A 198 44.10 5.07 2.39
N SER A 199 44.68 5.30 3.58
CA SER A 199 43.90 5.55 4.81
C SER A 199 43.70 7.03 5.17
N ILE A 200 44.57 7.95 4.72
CA ILE A 200 44.40 9.40 4.90
C ILE A 200 43.06 9.90 4.32
N PRO A 201 42.68 9.53 3.08
CA PRO A 201 41.40 9.95 2.52
C PRO A 201 40.20 9.52 3.38
N THR A 202 40.25 8.32 3.95
CA THR A 202 39.19 7.80 4.83
C THR A 202 39.12 8.59 6.13
N ILE A 203 40.26 8.88 6.77
CA ILE A 203 40.30 9.71 7.98
C ILE A 203 39.73 11.10 7.70
N LEU A 204 40.18 11.74 6.61
CA LEU A 204 39.68 13.06 6.21
C LEU A 204 38.17 13.05 5.97
N LEU A 205 37.64 12.02 5.32
CA LEU A 205 36.20 11.87 5.10
C LEU A 205 35.43 11.72 6.43
N SER A 206 35.94 10.89 7.34
CA SER A 206 35.35 10.69 8.68
C SER A 206 35.38 11.99 9.49
N LEU A 207 36.50 12.71 9.50
CA LEU A 207 36.61 14.00 10.19
C LEU A 207 35.69 15.07 9.59
N LYS A 208 35.61 15.18 8.27
CA LYS A 208 34.65 16.10 7.60
C LYS A 208 33.21 15.77 7.97
N THR A 209 32.87 14.49 8.00
CA THR A 209 31.52 14.03 8.42
C THR A 209 31.20 14.51 9.83
N ILE A 210 32.15 14.35 10.77
CA ILE A 210 32.01 14.87 12.14
C ILE A 210 31.89 16.39 12.10
N ASP A 211 32.74 17.08 11.32
CA ASP A 211 32.76 18.53 11.24
C ASP A 211 31.43 19.15 10.79
N TYR A 212 30.71 18.52 9.87
CA TYR A 212 29.43 19.03 9.38
C TYR A 212 28.22 18.57 10.20
N LEU A 213 28.28 17.41 10.86
CA LEU A 213 27.13 16.83 11.56
C LEU A 213 27.16 17.05 13.07
N ALA A 214 28.32 16.92 13.72
CA ALA A 214 28.44 16.99 15.17
C ALA A 214 27.97 18.33 15.78
N PRO A 215 28.23 19.52 15.19
CA PRO A 215 27.75 20.80 15.73
C PRO A 215 26.23 20.84 15.96
N THR A 216 25.49 20.05 15.20
CA THR A 216 24.03 19.96 15.29
C THR A 216 23.56 19.07 16.44
N LEU A 217 24.43 18.22 16.94
CA LEU A 217 24.13 17.19 17.95
C LEU A 217 24.69 17.53 19.33
N ILE A 218 25.75 18.34 19.39
CA ILE A 218 26.46 18.66 20.64
C ILE A 218 26.44 20.17 20.93
N GLY A 219 26.81 20.54 22.15
CA GLY A 219 26.95 21.94 22.56
C GLY A 219 25.67 22.78 22.50
N THR A 220 25.85 24.11 22.39
CA THR A 220 24.77 25.10 22.43
C THR A 220 23.94 25.14 21.15
N GLN A 221 24.55 24.84 20.00
CA GLN A 221 23.89 24.85 18.70
C GLN A 221 22.85 23.74 18.56
N ARG A 222 23.01 22.63 19.29
CA ARG A 222 22.04 21.52 19.31
C ARG A 222 20.61 21.99 19.54
N ASN A 223 20.38 22.89 20.49
CA ASN A 223 19.03 23.35 20.83
C ASN A 223 18.39 24.18 19.70
N SER A 224 19.21 24.81 18.84
CA SER A 224 18.75 25.54 17.65
C SER A 224 18.28 24.59 16.56
N TYR A 225 18.92 23.43 16.42
CA TYR A 225 18.64 22.45 15.36
C TYR A 225 17.62 21.39 15.78
N PHE A 226 17.76 20.86 16.99
CA PHE A 226 16.95 19.78 17.53
C PHE A 226 16.57 20.06 18.98
N SER A 227 15.39 20.65 19.21
CA SER A 227 14.85 20.81 20.57
C SER A 227 14.52 19.44 21.17
N LEU A 228 15.13 19.11 22.32
CA LEU A 228 15.01 17.80 22.98
C LEU A 228 14.06 17.82 24.20
N THR A 229 13.00 18.63 24.19
CA THR A 229 12.11 18.81 25.36
C THR A 229 11.45 17.53 25.90
N GLN A 230 11.68 16.35 25.30
CA GLN A 230 11.10 15.07 25.71
C GLN A 230 12.08 13.87 25.63
N LEU A 231 13.41 14.08 25.57
CA LEU A 231 14.35 12.99 25.27
C LEU A 231 15.66 12.97 26.09
N ASP A 232 15.52 12.67 27.38
CA ASP A 232 16.66 12.53 28.30
C ASP A 232 17.71 11.53 27.80
N LYS A 233 17.28 10.39 27.24
CA LYS A 233 18.21 9.39 26.72
C LYS A 233 19.00 9.89 25.49
N MET A 234 18.39 10.69 24.62
CA MET A 234 19.12 11.27 23.48
C MET A 234 20.10 12.35 23.96
N ALA A 235 19.74 13.12 24.99
CA ALA A 235 20.66 14.06 25.61
C ALA A 235 21.88 13.35 26.23
N GLU A 236 21.68 12.18 26.84
CA GLU A 236 22.77 11.32 27.34
C GLU A 236 23.68 10.84 26.19
N LEU A 237 23.11 10.38 25.07
CA LEU A 237 23.88 9.96 23.90
C LEU A 237 24.63 11.13 23.25
N SER A 238 24.04 12.32 23.16
CA SER A 238 24.73 13.53 22.68
C SER A 238 25.91 13.89 23.57
N LYS A 239 25.79 13.77 24.90
CA LYS A 239 26.90 14.00 25.83
C LYS A 239 28.00 12.96 25.67
N LYS A 240 27.63 11.70 25.45
CA LYS A 240 28.58 10.63 25.15
C LYS A 240 29.35 10.96 23.85
N LEU A 241 28.64 11.35 22.80
CA LEU A 241 29.25 11.75 21.53
C LEU A 241 30.17 12.98 21.69
N GLU A 242 29.78 13.96 22.51
CA GLU A 242 30.60 15.12 22.83
C GLU A 242 31.94 14.71 23.48
N ALA A 243 31.90 13.81 24.47
CA ALA A 243 33.10 13.25 25.07
C ALA A 243 33.96 12.47 24.04
N ASP A 244 33.33 11.65 23.20
CA ASP A 244 34.04 10.91 22.15
C ASP A 244 34.71 11.82 21.10
N VAL A 245 34.09 12.97 20.77
CA VAL A 245 34.66 14.01 19.89
C VAL A 245 35.82 14.74 20.57
N ASP A 246 35.73 15.02 21.86
CA ASP A 246 36.82 15.66 22.61
C ASP A 246 38.01 14.72 22.80
N ASP A 247 37.77 13.42 23.03
CA ASP A 247 38.81 12.39 23.03
C ASP A 247 39.53 12.33 21.66
N LEU A 248 38.77 12.37 20.57
CA LEU A 248 39.32 12.41 19.20
C LEU A 248 40.17 13.66 18.95
N LYS A 249 39.74 14.83 19.44
CA LYS A 249 40.55 16.06 19.39
C LYS A 249 41.88 15.87 20.12
N GLY A 250 41.86 15.21 21.29
CA GLY A 250 43.07 14.88 22.04
C GLY A 250 44.06 14.06 21.22
N LEU A 251 43.58 13.03 20.51
CA LEU A 251 44.40 12.20 19.63
C LEU A 251 44.98 12.98 18.44
N LEU A 252 44.23 13.95 17.90
CA LEU A 252 44.69 14.78 16.78
C LEU A 252 45.83 15.73 17.15
N VAL A 253 45.96 16.14 18.43
CA VAL A 253 47.00 17.08 18.89
C VAL A 253 48.34 16.38 19.16
N VAL A 254 48.34 15.07 19.40
CA VAL A 254 49.56 14.30 19.71
C VAL A 254 50.36 14.05 18.41
N PRO A 255 51.70 14.23 18.41
CA PRO A 255 52.54 13.91 17.25
C PRO A 255 52.38 12.44 16.83
N LEU A 256 51.95 12.21 15.59
CA LEU A 256 51.66 10.89 15.00
C LEU A 256 52.93 10.09 14.60
N GLU A 257 54.11 10.64 14.85
CA GLU A 257 55.43 10.12 14.48
C GLU A 257 55.84 8.86 15.25
N ALA A 258 55.29 8.62 16.45
CA ALA A 258 55.95 7.73 17.43
C ALA A 258 55.43 6.27 17.53
N SER A 259 54.29 5.89 16.93
CA SER A 259 53.77 4.52 17.03
C SER A 259 52.68 4.22 16.00
N ASP A 260 52.78 3.08 15.31
CA ASP A 260 51.72 2.54 14.44
C ASP A 260 50.41 2.31 15.20
N ASP A 261 50.48 1.97 16.49
CA ASP A 261 49.31 1.72 17.32
C ASP A 261 48.47 2.98 17.50
N LYS A 262 49.10 4.13 17.73
CA LYS A 262 48.39 5.42 17.86
C LYS A 262 47.74 5.87 16.56
N ARG A 263 48.35 5.54 15.42
CA ARG A 263 47.79 5.83 14.10
C ARG A 263 46.55 4.97 13.83
N LYS A 264 46.63 3.68 14.14
CA LYS A 264 45.50 2.76 14.06
C LYS A 264 44.38 3.17 15.01
N GLU A 265 44.72 3.55 16.23
CA GLU A 265 43.78 4.08 17.22
C GLU A 265 43.06 5.34 16.70
N LEU A 266 43.79 6.30 16.10
CA LEU A 266 43.18 7.48 15.48
C LEU A 266 42.22 7.10 14.36
N PHE A 267 42.62 6.18 13.47
CA PHE A 267 41.77 5.71 12.38
C PHE A 267 40.49 5.04 12.88
N ASP A 268 40.62 4.08 13.81
CA ASP A 268 39.51 3.33 14.37
C ASP A 268 38.56 4.26 15.14
N LYS A 269 39.10 5.19 15.95
CA LYS A 269 38.30 6.17 16.70
C LYS A 269 37.62 7.17 15.76
N ALA A 270 38.31 7.70 14.74
CA ALA A 270 37.70 8.64 13.79
C ALA A 270 36.51 7.99 13.04
N ASN A 271 36.66 6.75 12.58
CA ASN A 271 35.59 6.01 11.92
C ASN A 271 34.43 5.70 12.87
N GLN A 272 34.74 5.27 14.10
CA GLN A 272 33.73 5.01 15.11
C GLN A 272 32.91 6.28 15.41
N VAL A 273 33.58 7.41 15.69
CA VAL A 273 32.91 8.68 16.02
C VAL A 273 32.12 9.22 14.83
N ALA A 274 32.62 9.07 13.60
CA ALA A 274 31.87 9.45 12.40
C ALA A 274 30.59 8.61 12.25
N ASN A 275 30.68 7.28 12.42
CA ASN A 275 29.53 6.38 12.34
C ASN A 275 28.50 6.65 13.46
N ASP A 276 28.97 6.92 14.68
CA ASP A 276 28.11 7.27 15.81
C ASP A 276 27.45 8.65 15.61
N THR A 277 28.18 9.61 15.03
CA THR A 277 27.65 10.93 14.65
C THR A 277 26.56 10.80 13.60
N ILE A 278 26.78 10.03 12.53
CA ILE A 278 25.80 9.76 11.48
C ILE A 278 24.55 9.10 12.06
N ALA A 279 24.73 8.07 12.89
CA ALA A 279 23.63 7.34 13.49
C ALA A 279 22.79 8.23 14.42
N LEU A 280 23.43 9.01 15.29
CA LEU A 280 22.74 9.92 16.19
C LEU A 280 22.06 11.05 15.41
N PHE A 281 22.70 11.60 14.37
CA PHE A 281 22.08 12.58 13.48
C PHE A 281 20.83 12.01 12.82
N ALA A 282 20.88 10.79 12.29
CA ALA A 282 19.76 10.15 11.64
C ALA A 282 18.54 10.06 12.58
N VAL A 283 18.76 9.65 13.83
CA VAL A 283 17.70 9.58 14.85
C VAL A 283 17.14 10.97 15.15
N HIS A 284 17.99 11.97 15.38
CA HIS A 284 17.55 13.35 15.65
C HIS A 284 16.77 13.94 14.48
N PHE A 285 17.27 13.76 13.26
CA PHE A 285 16.66 14.26 12.03
C PHE A 285 15.26 13.69 11.81
N LEU A 286 15.07 12.37 11.98
CA LEU A 286 13.77 11.74 11.80
C LEU A 286 12.75 12.25 12.81
N ARG A 287 13.16 12.35 14.07
CA ARG A 287 12.27 12.76 15.16
C ARG A 287 11.87 14.22 15.08
N ASN A 288 12.79 15.07 14.64
CA ASN A 288 12.64 16.52 14.64
C ASN A 288 12.66 17.14 13.23
N ASN A 289 12.28 16.41 12.19
CA ASN A 289 12.26 16.92 10.80
C ASN A 289 11.47 18.25 10.67
N ARG A 290 10.44 18.46 11.50
CA ARG A 290 9.70 19.74 11.53
C ARG A 290 10.53 20.91 12.06
N ALA A 291 11.41 20.69 13.04
CA ALA A 291 12.31 21.73 13.53
C ALA A 291 13.28 22.16 12.43
N VAL A 292 13.83 21.19 11.68
CA VAL A 292 14.69 21.47 10.53
C VAL A 292 13.97 22.25 9.43
N LYS A 293 12.66 22.01 9.23
CA LYS A 293 11.84 22.78 8.26
C LYS A 293 11.57 24.22 8.69
N ASN A 294 11.58 24.50 9.99
CA ASN A 294 11.28 25.82 10.54
C ASN A 294 12.53 26.68 10.73
N LEU A 295 13.72 26.12 10.50
CA LEU A 295 14.93 26.91 10.39
C LEU A 295 14.81 27.77 9.14
N ASN A 296 14.42 29.04 9.32
CA ASN A 296 14.56 30.12 8.32
C ASN A 296 16.04 30.45 8.00
N GLN A 297 16.93 29.46 8.13
CA GLN A 297 18.34 29.64 7.86
C GLN A 297 18.56 29.69 6.36
N SER A 298 19.61 30.42 5.99
CA SER A 298 20.04 30.56 4.60
C SER A 298 20.07 29.19 3.92
N GLU A 299 19.61 29.15 2.66
CA GLU A 299 19.72 27.95 1.80
C GLU A 299 21.16 27.39 1.72
N ASN A 300 22.14 28.16 2.19
CA ASN A 300 23.55 27.82 2.23
C ASN A 300 24.00 26.98 3.44
N SER A 301 23.19 26.81 4.50
CA SER A 301 23.58 25.97 5.64
C SER A 301 23.80 24.50 5.23
N ALA A 302 24.79 23.83 5.83
CA ALA A 302 25.06 22.41 5.56
C ALA A 302 23.84 21.54 5.84
N ILE A 303 23.08 21.87 6.88
CA ILE A 303 21.91 21.10 7.31
C ILE A 303 20.74 21.27 6.36
N ALA A 304 20.54 22.46 5.78
CA ALA A 304 19.52 22.63 4.74
C ALA A 304 19.84 21.77 3.52
N LYS A 305 21.13 21.70 3.11
CA LYS A 305 21.59 20.85 2.00
C LYS A 305 21.41 19.37 2.32
N ILE A 306 21.88 18.91 3.48
CA ILE A 306 21.70 17.53 3.95
C ILE A 306 20.20 17.20 4.03
N SER A 307 19.38 18.11 4.58
CA SER A 307 17.93 17.92 4.66
C SER A 307 17.28 17.79 3.28
N ASN A 308 17.74 18.56 2.30
CA ASN A 308 17.21 18.51 0.94
C ASN A 308 17.59 17.21 0.25
N GLU A 309 18.83 16.73 0.41
CA GLU A 309 19.25 15.42 -0.09
C GLU A 309 18.45 14.28 0.56
N VAL A 310 18.27 14.32 1.88
CA VAL A 310 17.45 13.32 2.59
C VAL A 310 15.98 13.35 2.14
N LYS A 311 15.42 14.54 1.87
CA LYS A 311 14.04 14.69 1.36
C LYS A 311 13.89 14.19 -0.07
N ARG A 312 14.87 14.45 -0.94
CA ARG A 312 14.86 14.00 -2.35
C ARG A 312 14.92 12.48 -2.44
N ALA A 313 15.74 11.87 -1.61
CA ALA A 313 15.84 10.43 -1.52
C ALA A 313 14.60 9.77 -0.89
N TYR A 314 13.54 10.51 -0.52
CA TYR A 314 12.39 10.00 0.23
C TYR A 314 11.23 9.52 -0.68
N ARG A 315 11.01 8.20 -0.67
CA ARG A 315 9.77 7.47 -1.09
C ARG A 315 9.43 7.44 -2.59
N VAL A 316 10.40 7.30 -3.48
CA VAL A 316 10.10 7.04 -4.90
C VAL A 316 9.21 5.80 -5.05
N GLU A 317 9.57 4.66 -4.43
CA GLU A 317 8.82 3.40 -4.62
C GLU A 317 7.41 3.45 -3.99
N LEU A 318 7.29 3.97 -2.77
CA LEU A 318 6.01 4.02 -2.06
C LEU A 318 5.06 5.07 -2.67
N ASN A 319 5.59 6.19 -3.16
CA ASN A 319 4.80 7.17 -3.89
C ASN A 319 4.35 6.60 -5.25
N ALA A 320 5.23 5.88 -5.95
CA ALA A 320 4.88 5.17 -7.18
C ALA A 320 3.78 4.13 -6.93
N PHE A 321 3.88 3.37 -5.84
CA PHE A 321 2.86 2.43 -5.40
C PHE A 321 1.52 3.12 -5.17
N ALA A 322 1.48 4.18 -4.34
CA ALA A 322 0.25 4.88 -4.01
C ALA A 322 -0.43 5.51 -5.24
N LEU A 323 0.35 6.16 -6.11
CA LEU A 323 -0.14 6.74 -7.36
C LEU A 323 -0.59 5.65 -8.35
N GLY A 324 0.14 4.54 -8.43
CA GLY A 324 -0.20 3.36 -9.23
C GLY A 324 -1.54 2.77 -8.79
N THR A 325 -1.71 2.47 -7.50
CA THR A 325 -2.95 1.96 -6.91
C THR A 325 -4.15 2.87 -7.17
N LEU A 326 -4.00 4.18 -6.98
CA LEU A 326 -5.10 5.13 -7.22
C LEU A 326 -5.48 5.18 -8.70
N SER A 327 -4.49 5.26 -9.59
CA SER A 327 -4.71 5.35 -11.04
C SER A 327 -5.30 4.06 -11.59
N SER A 328 -4.80 2.90 -11.14
CA SER A 328 -5.33 1.60 -11.54
C SER A 328 -6.76 1.40 -11.04
N LEU A 329 -7.11 1.86 -9.84
CA LEU A 329 -8.47 1.78 -9.33
C LEU A 329 -9.47 2.51 -10.23
N VAL A 330 -9.15 3.76 -10.59
CA VAL A 330 -10.00 4.57 -11.47
C VAL A 330 -10.16 3.92 -12.85
N LEU A 331 -9.07 3.46 -13.46
CA LEU A 331 -9.10 2.80 -14.77
C LEU A 331 -9.90 1.49 -14.74
N SER A 332 -9.78 0.71 -13.67
CA SER A 332 -10.44 -0.59 -13.55
C SER A 332 -11.92 -0.48 -13.29
N VAL A 333 -12.32 0.43 -12.40
CA VAL A 333 -13.74 0.74 -12.19
C VAL A 333 -14.35 1.26 -13.48
N SER A 334 -13.62 2.04 -14.28
CA SER A 334 -14.09 2.50 -15.59
C SER A 334 -14.29 1.36 -16.60
N VAL A 335 -13.36 0.39 -16.66
CA VAL A 335 -13.49 -0.80 -17.52
C VAL A 335 -14.62 -1.71 -17.04
N ALA A 336 -14.69 -1.99 -15.74
CA ALA A 336 -15.76 -2.79 -15.14
C ALA A 336 -17.13 -2.14 -15.37
N PHE A 337 -17.23 -0.82 -15.17
CA PHE A 337 -18.44 -0.06 -15.47
C PHE A 337 -18.82 -0.17 -16.95
N ALA A 338 -17.88 0.05 -17.87
CA ALA A 338 -18.17 -0.03 -19.29
C ALA A 338 -18.61 -1.43 -19.73
N MET A 339 -18.00 -2.49 -19.17
CA MET A 339 -18.35 -3.88 -19.45
C MET A 339 -19.71 -4.29 -18.88
N VAL A 340 -20.03 -3.88 -17.66
CA VAL A 340 -21.32 -4.17 -17.02
C VAL A 340 -22.43 -3.32 -17.65
N TYR A 341 -22.14 -2.07 -18.00
CA TYR A 341 -23.07 -1.18 -18.69
C TYR A 341 -23.40 -1.70 -20.09
N THR A 342 -22.40 -2.10 -20.89
CA THR A 342 -22.65 -2.70 -22.20
C THR A 342 -23.43 -4.01 -22.08
N TRP A 343 -23.09 -4.87 -21.11
CA TRP A 343 -23.87 -6.09 -20.84
C TRP A 343 -25.33 -5.79 -20.51
N HIS A 344 -25.57 -4.90 -19.55
CA HIS A 344 -26.92 -4.54 -19.11
C HIS A 344 -27.75 -3.95 -20.25
N TYR A 345 -27.12 -3.22 -21.17
CA TYR A 345 -27.79 -2.59 -22.29
C TYR A 345 -28.02 -3.52 -23.49
N PHE A 346 -27.07 -4.39 -23.82
CA PHE A 346 -27.11 -5.21 -25.03
C PHE A 346 -27.79 -6.57 -24.84
N GLU A 347 -27.76 -7.16 -23.64
CA GLU A 347 -28.19 -8.55 -23.48
C GLU A 347 -29.66 -8.73 -23.11
N ASP A 348 -30.45 -7.65 -23.02
CA ASP A 348 -31.76 -7.75 -22.37
C ASP A 348 -32.95 -7.10 -23.11
N PRO A 349 -33.39 -7.70 -24.25
CA PRO A 349 -34.72 -7.44 -24.79
C PRO A 349 -35.85 -7.78 -23.78
N ILE A 350 -35.57 -8.58 -22.74
CA ILE A 350 -36.53 -8.95 -21.68
C ILE A 350 -36.60 -7.85 -20.59
N LYS A 351 -35.48 -7.19 -20.24
CA LYS A 351 -35.48 -6.02 -19.34
C LYS A 351 -35.91 -4.73 -20.01
N ALA A 352 -35.79 -4.56 -21.33
CA ALA A 352 -36.50 -3.47 -22.01
C ALA A 352 -38.00 -3.51 -21.65
N LYS A 353 -38.58 -4.72 -21.63
CA LYS A 353 -39.95 -5.01 -21.17
C LYS A 353 -40.17 -4.78 -19.66
N MET A 354 -39.20 -5.13 -18.81
CA MET A 354 -39.30 -4.85 -17.36
C MET A 354 -39.11 -3.36 -17.01
N VAL A 355 -38.30 -2.63 -17.78
CA VAL A 355 -38.11 -1.19 -17.66
C VAL A 355 -39.38 -0.47 -18.05
N THR A 356 -40.04 -0.84 -19.16
CA THR A 356 -41.39 -0.31 -19.46
C THR A 356 -42.40 -0.67 -18.38
N ASN A 357 -42.42 -1.89 -17.83
CA ASN A 357 -43.31 -2.28 -16.73
C ASN A 357 -43.06 -1.50 -15.43
N SER A 358 -41.80 -1.20 -15.10
CA SER A 358 -41.49 -0.41 -13.91
C SER A 358 -41.72 1.09 -14.10
N VAL A 359 -41.43 1.63 -15.29
CA VAL A 359 -41.66 3.04 -15.62
C VAL A 359 -43.16 3.30 -15.66
N THR A 360 -43.96 2.35 -16.17
CA THR A 360 -45.42 2.41 -16.06
C THR A 360 -45.91 2.29 -14.62
N THR A 361 -45.21 1.57 -13.73
CA THR A 361 -45.56 1.49 -12.30
C THR A 361 -45.24 2.81 -11.57
N VAL A 362 -44.06 3.39 -11.77
CA VAL A 362 -43.69 4.70 -11.21
C VAL A 362 -44.63 5.79 -11.73
N ALA A 363 -44.89 5.80 -13.04
CA ALA A 363 -45.84 6.73 -13.66
C ALA A 363 -47.27 6.55 -13.13
N LYS A 364 -47.71 5.32 -12.87
CA LYS A 364 -49.01 5.04 -12.23
C LYS A 364 -49.06 5.59 -10.80
N ASN A 365 -48.00 5.43 -10.01
CA ASN A 365 -47.92 5.94 -8.65
C ASN A 365 -47.94 7.48 -8.62
N GLU A 366 -47.17 8.14 -9.49
CA GLU A 366 -47.23 9.61 -9.63
C GLU A 366 -48.61 10.07 -10.12
N LEU A 367 -49.27 9.32 -11.01
CA LEU A 367 -50.66 9.61 -11.42
C LEU A 367 -51.65 9.49 -10.26
N THR A 368 -51.44 8.55 -9.33
CA THR A 368 -52.31 8.40 -8.17
C THR A 368 -52.18 9.54 -7.15
N GLU A 369 -51.08 10.29 -7.17
CA GLU A 369 -50.91 11.50 -6.35
C GLU A 369 -51.56 12.75 -6.97
N ILE A 370 -51.93 12.70 -8.26
CA ILE A 370 -52.65 13.79 -8.93
C ILE A 370 -54.14 13.74 -8.52
N ASN A 371 -54.55 14.76 -7.76
CA ASN A 371 -55.87 14.94 -7.13
C ASN A 371 -57.09 14.57 -8.03
N ASP A 372 -58.09 13.89 -7.43
CA ASP A 372 -59.11 13.03 -8.07
C ASP A 372 -59.94 13.63 -9.23
N LYS A 373 -60.02 14.96 -9.39
CA LYS A 373 -60.95 15.56 -10.38
C LYS A 373 -60.58 15.35 -11.85
N ASN A 374 -59.30 15.11 -12.15
CA ASN A 374 -58.83 14.92 -13.54
C ASN A 374 -58.15 13.55 -13.76
N ARG A 375 -58.24 12.64 -12.79
CA ARG A 375 -57.50 11.38 -12.77
C ARG A 375 -57.77 10.51 -14.00
N ASP A 376 -59.03 10.39 -14.39
CA ASP A 376 -59.45 9.60 -15.56
C ASP A 376 -58.91 10.20 -16.87
N LEU A 377 -58.88 11.54 -16.95
CA LEU A 377 -58.39 12.27 -18.11
C LEU A 377 -56.86 12.08 -18.30
N TYR A 378 -56.10 12.12 -17.20
CA TYR A 378 -54.66 11.83 -17.24
C TYR A 378 -54.37 10.34 -17.49
N ALA A 379 -55.19 9.44 -16.93
CA ALA A 379 -55.04 8.00 -17.13
C ALA A 379 -55.27 7.63 -18.60
N GLU A 380 -56.26 8.22 -19.26
CA GLU A 380 -56.54 8.04 -20.69
C GLU A 380 -55.43 8.65 -21.56
N ALA A 381 -54.96 9.87 -21.25
CA ALA A 381 -53.84 10.51 -21.93
C ALA A 381 -52.56 9.67 -21.88
N CYS A 382 -52.24 9.17 -20.69
CA CYS A 382 -51.09 8.33 -20.47
C CYS A 382 -51.28 6.96 -21.14
N ALA A 383 -52.46 6.34 -21.07
CA ALA A 383 -52.75 5.07 -21.74
C ALA A 383 -52.63 5.17 -23.27
N GLU A 384 -53.03 6.29 -23.88
CA GLU A 384 -52.82 6.54 -25.32
C GLU A 384 -51.32 6.65 -25.65
N VAL A 385 -50.55 7.36 -24.83
CA VAL A 385 -49.08 7.46 -24.98
C VAL A 385 -48.38 6.12 -24.75
N PHE A 386 -48.90 5.27 -23.86
CA PHE A 386 -48.33 3.96 -23.52
C PHE A 386 -48.73 2.85 -24.49
N ASN A 387 -49.94 2.85 -25.03
CA ASN A 387 -50.44 1.81 -25.94
C ASN A 387 -49.92 1.95 -27.37
N ASP A 388 -49.37 3.11 -27.76
CA ASP A 388 -48.65 3.30 -29.03
C ASP A 388 -47.18 2.84 -28.91
N GLU A 389 -46.92 1.81 -28.09
CA GLU A 389 -45.61 1.25 -27.75
C GLU A 389 -44.84 0.75 -29.00
N ASP A 390 -45.56 0.34 -30.05
CA ASP A 390 -44.97 -0.08 -31.33
C ASP A 390 -44.59 1.11 -32.23
N LYS A 391 -45.25 2.27 -32.12
CA LYS A 391 -44.80 3.50 -32.84
C LYS A 391 -43.69 4.23 -32.10
N LEU A 392 -43.59 4.08 -30.78
CA LEU A 392 -42.48 4.64 -30.00
C LEU A 392 -41.12 4.00 -30.37
N LYS A 393 -41.11 2.76 -30.87
CA LYS A 393 -39.90 2.10 -31.40
C LYS A 393 -39.40 2.71 -32.70
N ASP A 394 -40.31 3.15 -33.58
CA ASP A 394 -39.98 3.79 -34.86
C ASP A 394 -39.58 5.27 -34.72
N VAL A 395 -39.93 5.92 -33.60
CA VAL A 395 -39.63 7.34 -33.32
C VAL A 395 -38.32 7.51 -32.52
N LEU A 396 -37.73 6.42 -32.02
CA LEU A 396 -36.46 6.43 -31.28
C LEU A 396 -35.25 5.88 -32.08
N PRO A 397 -34.95 6.32 -33.32
CA PRO A 397 -33.56 6.42 -33.75
C PRO A 397 -32.98 7.75 -33.28
N ASP A 398 -31.72 7.69 -32.85
CA ASP A 398 -30.94 8.82 -32.35
C ASP A 398 -31.01 10.06 -33.26
N ASN A 399 -31.15 11.22 -32.61
CA ASN A 399 -31.09 12.60 -33.13
C ASN A 399 -32.40 13.25 -33.61
N ASN A 400 -32.94 14.08 -32.71
CA ASN A 400 -33.42 15.44 -32.98
C ASN A 400 -34.41 15.63 -34.14
N LYS A 401 -35.67 15.22 -33.95
CA LYS A 401 -36.86 16.04 -34.22
C LYS A 401 -38.11 15.27 -33.81
N TRP A 402 -38.75 15.72 -32.74
CA TRP A 402 -40.15 15.40 -32.50
C TRP A 402 -40.97 16.22 -33.50
N ASP A 403 -41.41 15.59 -34.60
CA ASP A 403 -42.39 16.19 -35.49
C ASP A 403 -43.76 16.21 -34.78
N ASN A 404 -44.03 17.32 -34.09
CA ASN A 404 -45.30 17.63 -33.42
C ASN A 404 -46.53 17.60 -34.34
N GLU A 405 -46.34 17.41 -35.66
CA GLU A 405 -47.38 17.55 -36.67
C GLU A 405 -48.29 16.32 -36.80
N LYS A 406 -47.86 15.13 -36.34
CA LYS A 406 -48.68 13.89 -36.44
C LYS A 406 -49.54 13.56 -35.21
N LEU A 407 -49.48 14.36 -34.13
CA LEU A 407 -50.23 14.13 -32.89
C LEU A 407 -51.49 15.00 -32.73
N ASN A 408 -51.88 15.75 -33.77
CA ASN A 408 -52.99 16.71 -33.74
C ASN A 408 -54.33 16.18 -34.28
N THR A 409 -54.45 14.88 -34.58
CA THR A 409 -55.67 14.31 -35.19
C THR A 409 -56.53 13.46 -34.27
N SER A 410 -56.17 13.24 -32.99
CA SER A 410 -57.12 12.74 -31.98
C SER A 410 -57.74 13.91 -31.20
N ALA A 411 -59.06 13.96 -31.18
CA ALA A 411 -59.82 15.08 -30.67
C ALA A 411 -59.73 15.18 -29.13
N GLN A 412 -59.26 16.35 -28.67
CA GLN A 412 -59.55 16.99 -27.36
C GLN A 412 -59.08 16.30 -26.08
N LEU A 413 -57.87 15.75 -26.04
CA LEU A 413 -57.14 15.71 -24.78
C LEU A 413 -56.39 17.05 -24.57
N PRO A 414 -56.46 17.68 -23.36
CA PRO A 414 -55.75 18.92 -23.10
C PRO A 414 -54.26 18.73 -23.36
N THR A 415 -53.67 19.61 -24.17
CA THR A 415 -52.22 19.58 -24.48
C THR A 415 -51.39 19.54 -23.19
N GLU A 416 -51.84 20.23 -22.15
CA GLU A 416 -51.25 20.23 -20.81
C GLU A 416 -51.23 18.84 -20.15
N ALA A 417 -52.25 18.00 -20.37
CA ALA A 417 -52.31 16.66 -19.79
C ALA A 417 -51.28 15.72 -20.45
N LYS A 418 -51.14 15.84 -21.77
CA LYS A 418 -50.18 15.08 -22.57
C LYS A 418 -48.74 15.49 -22.28
N GLU A 419 -48.46 16.79 -22.19
CA GLU A 419 -47.14 17.31 -21.81
C GLU A 419 -46.74 16.85 -20.40
N LYS A 420 -47.68 16.84 -19.45
CA LYS A 420 -47.43 16.36 -18.09
C LYS A 420 -47.18 14.85 -18.06
N CYS A 421 -47.93 14.03 -18.81
CA CYS A 421 -47.67 12.59 -18.96
C CYS A 421 -46.28 12.31 -19.58
N ILE A 422 -45.88 13.07 -20.61
CA ILE A 422 -44.55 12.95 -21.22
C ILE A 422 -43.45 13.33 -20.21
N LYS A 423 -43.67 14.38 -19.41
CA LYS A 423 -42.73 14.79 -18.37
C LYS A 423 -42.59 13.72 -17.29
N ILE A 424 -43.69 13.20 -16.75
CA ILE A 424 -43.70 12.10 -15.77
C ILE A 424 -42.98 10.87 -16.33
N TRP A 425 -43.23 10.51 -17.59
CA TRP A 425 -42.54 9.39 -18.22
C TRP A 425 -41.04 9.62 -18.37
N LYS A 426 -40.64 10.83 -18.76
CA LYS A 426 -39.23 11.21 -18.89
C LYS A 426 -38.53 11.22 -17.52
N ASP A 427 -39.16 11.80 -16.50
CA ASP A 427 -38.66 11.85 -15.13
C ASP A 427 -38.54 10.43 -14.53
N ALA A 428 -39.52 9.56 -14.77
CA ALA A 428 -39.47 8.14 -14.37
C ALA A 428 -38.39 7.35 -15.12
N ARG A 429 -38.22 7.60 -16.43
CA ARG A 429 -37.13 7.02 -17.24
C ARG A 429 -35.76 7.48 -16.76
N ASP A 430 -35.59 8.76 -16.48
CA ASP A 430 -34.34 9.36 -16.01
C ASP A 430 -34.01 8.92 -14.57
N THR A 431 -35.02 8.78 -13.70
CA THR A 431 -34.87 8.22 -12.35
C THR A 431 -34.41 6.77 -12.42
N LYS A 432 -35.10 5.94 -13.20
CA LYS A 432 -34.70 4.53 -13.34
C LYS A 432 -33.35 4.36 -14.03
N LYS A 433 -33.02 5.23 -14.99
CA LYS A 433 -31.69 5.26 -15.61
C LYS A 433 -30.62 5.57 -14.57
N THR A 434 -30.85 6.55 -13.70
CA THR A 434 -29.95 6.90 -12.60
C THR A 434 -29.78 5.75 -11.61
N GLU A 435 -30.87 5.12 -11.17
CA GLU A 435 -30.85 3.95 -10.28
C GLU A 435 -30.08 2.79 -10.90
N ASN A 436 -30.32 2.50 -12.20
CA ASN A 436 -29.59 1.47 -12.92
C ASN A 436 -28.09 1.80 -13.01
N ILE A 437 -27.72 3.04 -13.31
CA ILE A 437 -26.31 3.47 -13.35
C ILE A 437 -25.65 3.32 -11.98
N GLN A 438 -26.33 3.73 -10.90
CA GLN A 438 -25.83 3.57 -9.54
C GLN A 438 -25.67 2.09 -9.17
N GLY A 439 -26.66 1.26 -9.50
CA GLY A 439 -26.60 -0.19 -9.30
C GLY A 439 -25.45 -0.83 -10.07
N VAL A 440 -25.23 -0.43 -11.33
CA VAL A 440 -24.11 -0.89 -12.16
C VAL A 440 -22.77 -0.44 -11.57
N LEU A 441 -22.63 0.82 -11.18
CA LEU A 441 -21.41 1.33 -10.55
C LEU A 441 -21.09 0.59 -9.25
N PHE A 442 -22.10 0.39 -8.40
CA PHE A 442 -21.95 -0.31 -7.14
C PHE A 442 -21.55 -1.78 -7.37
N TYR A 443 -22.19 -2.45 -8.32
CA TYR A 443 -21.82 -3.80 -8.74
C TYR A 443 -20.38 -3.86 -9.26
N SER A 444 -19.98 -2.95 -10.16
CA SER A 444 -18.62 -2.88 -10.69
C SER A 444 -17.57 -2.64 -9.60
N PHE A 445 -17.85 -1.75 -8.63
CA PHE A 445 -16.95 -1.53 -7.50
C PHE A 445 -16.81 -2.79 -6.64
N LYS A 446 -17.93 -3.47 -6.37
CA LYS A 446 -18.00 -4.69 -5.58
C LYS A 446 -17.18 -5.82 -6.20
N GLU A 447 -17.27 -6.01 -7.52
CA GLU A 447 -16.47 -7.02 -8.24
C GLU A 447 -14.96 -6.69 -8.23
N VAL A 448 -14.60 -5.40 -8.33
CA VAL A 448 -13.20 -4.98 -8.28
C VAL A 448 -12.61 -5.03 -6.86
N ALA A 449 -13.44 -4.94 -5.81
CA ALA A 449 -12.98 -4.79 -4.42
C ALA A 449 -12.13 -5.98 -3.93
N SER A 450 -12.50 -7.21 -4.25
CA SER A 450 -11.76 -8.41 -3.82
C SER A 450 -10.39 -8.51 -4.49
N VAL A 451 -10.34 -8.27 -5.80
CA VAL A 451 -9.09 -8.25 -6.58
C VAL A 451 -8.22 -7.05 -6.21
N LEU A 452 -8.83 -5.89 -5.95
CA LEU A 452 -8.14 -4.71 -5.42
C LEU A 452 -7.39 -5.07 -4.13
N LEU A 453 -8.08 -5.69 -3.17
CA LEU A 453 -7.49 -6.06 -1.90
C LEU A 453 -6.37 -7.10 -2.07
N ALA A 454 -6.59 -8.13 -2.89
CA ALA A 454 -5.58 -9.14 -3.20
C ALA A 454 -4.32 -8.54 -3.84
N THR A 455 -4.49 -7.66 -4.83
CA THR A 455 -3.39 -6.99 -5.54
C THR A 455 -2.61 -6.06 -4.61
N VAL A 456 -3.30 -5.24 -3.83
CA VAL A 456 -2.68 -4.30 -2.88
C VAL A 456 -1.87 -5.07 -1.83
N LEU A 457 -2.44 -6.13 -1.25
CA LEU A 457 -1.74 -6.95 -0.27
C LEU A 457 -0.56 -7.70 -0.87
N ALA A 458 -0.67 -8.25 -2.09
CA ALA A 458 0.44 -8.90 -2.76
C ALA A 458 1.59 -7.92 -3.05
N ALA A 459 1.28 -6.78 -3.68
CA ALA A 459 2.27 -5.79 -4.08
C ALA A 459 2.94 -5.14 -2.87
N ILE A 460 2.18 -4.74 -1.84
CA ILE A 460 2.74 -4.11 -0.65
C ILE A 460 3.64 -5.09 0.12
N THR A 461 3.25 -6.36 0.21
CA THR A 461 4.06 -7.41 0.85
C THR A 461 5.33 -7.69 0.07
N ALA A 462 5.29 -7.65 -1.27
CA ALA A 462 6.47 -7.81 -2.11
C ALA A 462 7.46 -6.63 -1.93
N ILE A 463 6.94 -5.39 -1.93
CA ILE A 463 7.72 -4.17 -1.68
C ILE A 463 8.38 -4.24 -0.30
N PHE A 464 7.59 -4.45 0.75
CA PHE A 464 8.10 -4.50 2.11
C PHE A 464 9.10 -5.63 2.30
N GLY A 465 8.78 -6.81 1.78
CA GLY A 465 9.66 -7.95 1.88
C GLY A 465 11.02 -7.71 1.21
N ARG A 466 11.04 -7.09 0.02
CA ARG A 466 12.27 -6.68 -0.66
C ARG A 466 13.08 -5.72 0.19
N GLU A 467 12.42 -4.68 0.71
CA GLU A 467 13.06 -3.64 1.52
C GLU A 467 13.71 -4.24 2.77
N VAL A 468 13.00 -5.13 3.45
CA VAL A 468 13.52 -5.87 4.61
C VAL A 468 14.77 -6.68 4.24
N ARG A 469 14.76 -7.36 3.09
CA ARG A 469 15.93 -8.14 2.63
C ARG A 469 17.11 -7.25 2.24
N LYS A 470 16.85 -6.06 1.69
CA LYS A 470 17.88 -5.06 1.35
C LYS A 470 18.52 -4.51 2.63
N GLU A 471 17.73 -4.25 3.67
CA GLU A 471 18.21 -3.83 4.99
C GLU A 471 19.08 -4.90 5.66
N ASP A 472 18.69 -6.17 5.56
CA ASP A 472 19.46 -7.30 6.09
C ASP A 472 20.69 -7.65 5.19
N GLU A 473 21.04 -6.80 4.21
CA GLU A 473 22.08 -7.00 3.18
C GLU A 473 21.95 -8.32 2.38
N SER A 474 20.83 -9.02 2.52
CA SER A 474 20.54 -10.30 1.89
C SER A 474 19.94 -10.18 0.49
N TRP A 475 19.78 -8.94 0.01
CA TRP A 475 19.29 -8.62 -1.33
C TRP A 475 20.34 -7.86 -2.17
N PRO A 476 21.46 -8.49 -2.55
CA PRO A 476 22.39 -7.86 -3.46
C PRO A 476 21.72 -7.53 -4.80
N ALA A 477 22.15 -6.39 -5.37
CA ALA A 477 21.79 -5.97 -6.71
C ALA A 477 22.03 -7.09 -7.71
N TRP A 478 21.11 -7.26 -8.64
CA TRP A 478 21.15 -8.34 -9.62
C TRP A 478 20.76 -7.80 -10.98
N LYS A 479 21.28 -8.45 -12.02
CA LYS A 479 21.04 -8.06 -13.41
C LYS A 479 20.09 -9.05 -14.06
N PHE A 480 19.19 -8.55 -14.91
CA PHE A 480 18.22 -9.40 -15.61
C PHE A 480 18.81 -10.57 -16.40
N ARG A 481 20.06 -10.46 -16.86
CA ARG A 481 20.76 -11.56 -17.56
C ARG A 481 21.03 -12.79 -16.66
N ARG A 482 21.01 -12.61 -15.33
CA ARG A 482 21.24 -13.66 -14.34
C ARG A 482 20.22 -13.49 -13.21
N PRO A 483 18.93 -13.74 -13.48
CA PRO A 483 17.89 -13.51 -12.50
C PRO A 483 18.09 -14.49 -11.33
N PRO A 484 18.06 -14.03 -10.08
CA PRO A 484 18.18 -14.87 -8.91
C PRO A 484 16.84 -15.59 -8.66
N PHE A 485 16.48 -16.52 -9.54
CA PHE A 485 15.16 -17.14 -9.63
C PHE A 485 14.65 -17.70 -8.31
N LEU A 486 15.49 -18.47 -7.59
CA LEU A 486 15.11 -19.06 -6.30
C LEU A 486 14.82 -17.99 -5.23
N ARG A 487 15.56 -16.89 -5.26
CA ARG A 487 15.39 -15.77 -4.32
C ARG A 487 14.11 -14.98 -4.64
N LEU A 488 13.87 -14.68 -5.92
CA LEU A 488 12.62 -14.03 -6.35
C LEU A 488 11.40 -14.91 -6.04
N SER A 489 11.50 -16.21 -6.31
CA SER A 489 10.42 -17.17 -6.07
C SER A 489 10.10 -17.32 -4.58
N SER A 490 11.11 -17.49 -3.72
CA SER A 490 10.89 -17.59 -2.27
C SER A 490 10.32 -16.30 -1.69
N MET A 491 10.72 -15.15 -2.22
CA MET A 491 10.20 -13.86 -1.81
C MET A 491 8.76 -13.61 -2.25
N ALA A 492 8.34 -14.20 -3.37
CA ALA A 492 6.99 -14.10 -3.89
C ALA A 492 5.96 -15.03 -3.20
N LEU A 493 6.40 -15.98 -2.36
CA LEU A 493 5.49 -16.87 -1.64
C LEU A 493 4.62 -16.15 -0.60
N ILE A 494 5.18 -15.19 0.15
CA ILE A 494 4.38 -14.43 1.13
C ILE A 494 3.36 -13.54 0.42
N PRO A 495 3.72 -12.75 -0.61
CA PRO A 495 2.75 -12.07 -1.49
C PRO A 495 1.65 -12.99 -2.03
N ALA A 496 2.00 -14.22 -2.43
CA ALA A 496 1.04 -15.23 -2.89
C ALA A 496 0.00 -15.57 -1.82
N ILE A 497 0.43 -15.88 -0.60
CA ILE A 497 -0.47 -16.16 0.53
C ILE A 497 -1.33 -14.93 0.85
N MET A 498 -0.73 -13.75 0.88
CA MET A 498 -1.44 -12.50 1.16
C MET A 498 -2.48 -12.15 0.09
N ALA A 499 -2.27 -12.54 -1.17
CA ALA A 499 -3.26 -12.40 -2.22
C ALA A 499 -4.48 -13.31 -1.97
N VAL A 500 -4.26 -14.55 -1.54
CA VAL A 500 -5.33 -15.49 -1.15
C VAL A 500 -6.15 -14.92 0.01
N VAL A 501 -5.48 -14.41 1.03
CA VAL A 501 -6.14 -13.73 2.17
C VAL A 501 -6.94 -12.53 1.69
N GLY A 502 -6.35 -11.70 0.82
CA GLY A 502 -6.99 -10.51 0.28
C GLY A 502 -8.25 -10.80 -0.52
N VAL A 503 -8.21 -11.80 -1.41
CA VAL A 503 -9.41 -12.17 -2.18
C VAL A 503 -10.46 -12.81 -1.27
N ALA A 504 -10.07 -13.66 -0.32
CA ALA A 504 -11.01 -14.31 0.59
C ALA A 504 -11.74 -13.30 1.49
N VAL A 505 -10.99 -12.37 2.09
CA VAL A 505 -11.57 -11.28 2.90
C VAL A 505 -12.43 -10.36 2.04
N GLY A 506 -11.95 -9.98 0.86
CA GLY A 506 -12.68 -9.11 -0.04
C GLY A 506 -14.02 -9.72 -0.48
N SER A 507 -14.01 -10.95 -0.96
CA SER A 507 -15.22 -11.69 -1.35
C SER A 507 -16.14 -11.95 -0.16
N PHE A 508 -15.59 -12.25 1.02
CA PHE A 508 -16.40 -12.41 2.24
C PHE A 508 -17.11 -11.12 2.63
N LEU A 509 -16.42 -9.97 2.62
CA LEU A 509 -17.03 -8.67 2.94
C LEU A 509 -18.13 -8.30 1.96
N VAL A 510 -17.91 -8.62 0.68
CA VAL A 510 -18.87 -8.47 -0.41
C VAL A 510 -20.14 -9.29 -0.15
N ASP A 511 -20.01 -10.56 0.24
CA ASP A 511 -21.17 -11.42 0.54
C ASP A 511 -21.84 -11.07 1.86
N TRP A 512 -21.04 -10.69 2.87
CA TRP A 512 -21.55 -10.25 4.16
C TRP A 512 -22.41 -8.99 4.02
N TYR A 513 -21.99 -8.05 3.16
CA TYR A 513 -22.79 -6.88 2.80
C TYR A 513 -24.09 -7.26 2.10
N ASN A 514 -24.07 -8.22 1.16
CA ASN A 514 -25.28 -8.65 0.43
C ASN A 514 -26.33 -9.32 1.31
N LEU A 515 -25.90 -9.87 2.45
CA LEU A 515 -26.76 -10.53 3.42
C LEU A 515 -27.13 -9.59 4.58
N ASP A 516 -27.09 -8.28 4.35
CA ASP A 516 -27.39 -7.25 5.36
C ASP A 516 -26.61 -7.45 6.67
N PHE A 517 -25.36 -7.90 6.55
CA PHE A 517 -24.45 -8.22 7.65
C PHE A 517 -24.90 -9.39 8.55
N VAL A 518 -25.81 -10.24 8.06
CA VAL A 518 -26.30 -11.45 8.77
C VAL A 518 -25.89 -12.71 8.03
N MET A 519 -24.74 -13.28 8.40
CA MET A 519 -24.28 -14.59 7.91
C MET A 519 -24.41 -15.66 9.01
N THR A 520 -25.01 -16.78 8.66
CA THR A 520 -25.03 -17.99 9.50
C THR A 520 -23.71 -18.76 9.35
N GLU A 521 -23.35 -19.55 10.37
CA GLU A 521 -22.14 -20.39 10.34
C GLU A 521 -22.10 -21.30 9.11
N ASN A 522 -23.24 -21.91 8.75
CA ASN A 522 -23.36 -22.77 7.57
C ASN A 522 -23.08 -22.00 6.26
N GLN A 523 -23.47 -20.73 6.17
CA GLN A 523 -23.17 -19.89 5.01
C GLN A 523 -21.67 -19.55 4.94
N ILE A 524 -21.03 -19.30 6.07
CA ILE A 524 -19.57 -19.04 6.12
C ILE A 524 -18.81 -20.30 5.67
N GLN A 525 -19.16 -21.46 6.22
CA GLN A 525 -18.53 -22.73 5.85
C GLN A 525 -18.76 -23.06 4.37
N SER A 526 -19.98 -22.88 3.87
CA SER A 526 -20.31 -23.09 2.45
C SER A 526 -19.54 -22.12 1.56
N PHE A 527 -19.46 -20.83 1.93
CA PHE A 527 -18.71 -19.83 1.19
C PHE A 527 -17.24 -20.24 1.01
N PHE A 528 -16.54 -20.64 2.07
CA PHE A 528 -15.14 -21.05 1.95
C PHE A 528 -14.97 -22.37 1.20
N ARG A 529 -15.87 -23.33 1.41
CA ARG A 529 -15.82 -24.63 0.71
C ARG A 529 -16.06 -24.46 -0.79
N ASP A 530 -17.07 -23.69 -1.16
CA ASP A 530 -17.52 -23.56 -2.55
C ASP A 530 -16.55 -22.68 -3.37
N ASN A 531 -15.78 -21.81 -2.71
CA ASN A 531 -14.76 -20.95 -3.34
C ASN A 531 -13.32 -21.41 -3.10
N ALA A 532 -13.09 -22.58 -2.48
CA ALA A 532 -11.74 -23.02 -2.10
C ALA A 532 -10.77 -23.12 -3.29
N VAL A 533 -11.23 -23.63 -4.43
CA VAL A 533 -10.41 -23.75 -5.65
C VAL A 533 -10.09 -22.36 -6.21
N PHE A 534 -11.08 -21.46 -6.25
CA PHE A 534 -10.89 -20.08 -6.66
C PHE A 534 -9.84 -19.37 -5.80
N PHE A 535 -9.92 -19.52 -4.47
CA PHE A 535 -8.92 -18.97 -3.55
C PHE A 535 -7.55 -19.59 -3.75
N ALA A 536 -7.45 -20.91 -3.95
CA ALA A 536 -6.18 -21.57 -4.23
C ALA A 536 -5.52 -21.06 -5.52
N MET A 537 -6.30 -20.79 -6.57
CA MET A 537 -5.78 -20.22 -7.82
C MET A 537 -5.22 -18.80 -7.67
N HIS A 538 -5.66 -18.05 -6.65
CA HIS A 538 -5.10 -16.74 -6.33
C HIS A 538 -3.69 -16.79 -5.73
N LEU A 539 -3.22 -17.98 -5.31
CA LEU A 539 -1.83 -18.20 -4.92
C LEU A 539 -0.90 -17.96 -6.12
N GLY A 540 -1.24 -18.50 -7.30
CA GLY A 540 -0.47 -18.25 -8.51
C GLY A 540 -0.52 -16.78 -8.96
N PHE A 541 -1.68 -16.13 -8.80
CA PHE A 541 -1.83 -14.70 -9.06
C PHE A 541 -0.90 -13.86 -8.18
N GLY A 542 -0.95 -14.06 -6.86
CA GLY A 542 -0.11 -13.31 -5.93
C GLY A 542 1.38 -13.59 -6.11
N PHE A 543 1.74 -14.82 -6.53
CA PHE A 543 3.11 -15.15 -6.92
C PHE A 543 3.57 -14.35 -8.14
N ILE A 544 2.79 -14.35 -9.24
CA ILE A 544 3.08 -13.59 -10.46
C ILE A 544 3.21 -12.10 -10.13
N MET A 545 2.24 -11.55 -9.38
CA MET A 545 2.27 -10.15 -8.94
C MET A 545 3.51 -9.83 -8.12
N GLY A 546 3.85 -10.67 -7.14
CA GLY A 546 5.04 -10.50 -6.32
C GLY A 546 6.31 -10.47 -7.15
N VAL A 547 6.48 -11.41 -8.07
CA VAL A 547 7.64 -11.46 -8.98
C VAL A 547 7.67 -10.22 -9.89
N SER A 548 6.55 -9.84 -10.51
CA SER A 548 6.47 -8.67 -11.39
C SER A 548 6.85 -7.38 -10.66
N VAL A 549 6.31 -7.16 -9.46
CA VAL A 549 6.63 -5.98 -8.64
C VAL A 549 8.11 -5.97 -8.26
N LEU A 550 8.67 -7.11 -7.85
CA LEU A 550 10.10 -7.22 -7.51
C LEU A 550 11.00 -6.91 -8.72
N ILE A 551 10.68 -7.44 -9.90
CA ILE A 551 11.46 -7.18 -11.12
C ILE A 551 11.39 -5.70 -11.49
N LEU A 552 10.20 -5.09 -11.48
CA LEU A 552 10.04 -3.67 -11.82
C LEU A 552 10.85 -2.78 -10.87
N ILE A 553 10.79 -3.03 -9.56
CA ILE A 553 11.53 -2.23 -8.58
C ILE A 553 13.03 -2.49 -8.67
N ASP A 554 13.48 -3.72 -8.87
CA ASP A 554 14.91 -4.01 -8.91
C ASP A 554 15.60 -3.57 -10.21
N GLN A 555 14.87 -3.53 -11.31
CA GLN A 555 15.47 -3.27 -12.62
C GLN A 555 15.26 -1.83 -13.11
N HIS A 556 14.34 -1.05 -12.53
CA HIS A 556 14.14 0.35 -12.96
C HIS A 556 15.42 1.18 -12.84
N ASP A 557 16.17 1.05 -11.74
CA ASP A 557 17.45 1.77 -11.51
C ASP A 557 18.52 1.51 -12.60
N GLU A 558 18.50 0.33 -13.24
CA GLU A 558 19.46 -0.08 -14.28
C GLU A 558 18.96 0.17 -15.70
N TRP A 559 17.65 0.32 -15.88
CA TRP A 559 17.01 0.39 -17.18
C TRP A 559 16.62 1.82 -17.54
N SER A 560 16.38 2.03 -18.83
CA SER A 560 15.67 3.24 -19.24
C SER A 560 14.16 2.99 -19.12
N ALA A 561 13.39 4.06 -18.95
CA ALA A 561 11.93 4.03 -19.06
C ALA A 561 11.40 3.24 -20.27
N PHE A 562 12.17 3.22 -21.37
CA PHE A 562 11.83 2.47 -22.59
C PHE A 562 11.83 0.95 -22.41
N LEU A 563 12.53 0.41 -21.41
CA LEU A 563 12.51 -1.02 -21.09
C LEU A 563 11.58 -1.35 -19.93
N THR A 564 11.53 -0.50 -18.90
CA THR A 564 10.69 -0.72 -17.71
C THR A 564 9.21 -0.74 -18.05
N ILE A 565 8.73 0.21 -18.88
CA ILE A 565 7.31 0.30 -19.23
C ILE A 565 6.84 -0.90 -20.08
N PRO A 566 7.52 -1.30 -21.17
CA PRO A 566 7.15 -2.50 -21.90
C PRO A 566 7.20 -3.77 -21.06
N LEU A 567 8.15 -3.89 -20.13
CA LEU A 567 8.14 -5.02 -19.21
C LEU A 567 6.89 -5.01 -18.32
N GLY A 568 6.50 -3.85 -17.78
CA GLY A 568 5.25 -3.71 -17.04
C GLY A 568 4.02 -4.16 -17.84
N ILE A 569 3.98 -3.86 -19.14
CA ILE A 569 2.94 -4.34 -20.07
C ILE A 569 2.99 -5.87 -20.24
N VAL A 570 4.18 -6.46 -20.42
CA VAL A 570 4.34 -7.92 -20.51
C VAL A 570 3.85 -8.60 -19.23
N CYS A 571 4.23 -8.08 -18.05
CA CYS A 571 3.74 -8.58 -16.77
C CYS A 571 2.22 -8.46 -16.65
N ALA A 572 1.63 -7.35 -17.10
CA ALA A 572 0.18 -7.16 -17.13
C ALA A 572 -0.53 -8.21 -18.01
N PHE A 573 0.02 -8.54 -19.18
CA PHE A 573 -0.51 -9.62 -20.02
C PHE A 573 -0.46 -10.99 -19.35
N VAL A 574 0.64 -11.32 -18.66
CA VAL A 574 0.76 -12.58 -17.92
C VAL A 574 -0.30 -12.68 -16.81
N VAL A 575 -0.57 -11.57 -16.12
CA VAL A 575 -1.62 -11.51 -15.09
C VAL A 575 -3.01 -11.70 -15.68
N ILE A 576 -3.35 -11.02 -16.78
CA ILE A 576 -4.65 -11.20 -17.45
C ILE A 576 -4.83 -12.65 -17.90
N PHE A 577 -3.78 -13.25 -18.48
CA PHE A 577 -3.78 -14.66 -18.86
C PHE A 577 -4.00 -15.59 -17.67
N TRP A 578 -3.38 -15.30 -16.51
CA TRP A 578 -3.61 -16.07 -15.29
C TRP A 578 -5.04 -15.95 -14.78
N TYR A 579 -5.65 -14.77 -14.82
CA TYR A 579 -7.07 -14.61 -14.47
C TYR A 579 -7.98 -15.37 -15.42
N TYR A 580 -7.68 -15.38 -16.71
CA TYR A 580 -8.40 -16.19 -17.67
C TYR A 580 -8.38 -17.69 -17.29
N LEU A 581 -7.21 -18.22 -16.91
CA LEU A 581 -7.10 -19.60 -16.39
C LEU A 581 -7.88 -19.78 -15.08
N THR A 582 -7.82 -18.82 -14.17
CA THR A 582 -8.51 -18.85 -12.87
C THR A 582 -10.02 -18.87 -13.05
N VAL A 583 -10.58 -18.08 -13.98
CA VAL A 583 -12.01 -18.08 -14.28
C VAL A 583 -12.45 -19.40 -14.91
N ILE A 584 -11.66 -19.98 -15.82
CA ILE A 584 -12.02 -21.25 -16.47
C ILE A 584 -11.99 -22.43 -15.50
N THR A 585 -11.03 -22.45 -14.57
CA THR A 585 -10.77 -23.60 -13.70
C THR A 585 -11.34 -23.45 -12.29
N GLY A 586 -11.53 -22.21 -11.82
CA GLY A 586 -11.85 -21.91 -10.43
C GLY A 586 -13.34 -21.95 -10.09
N TYR A 587 -14.22 -21.79 -11.08
CA TYR A 587 -15.66 -21.89 -10.85
C TYR A 587 -16.14 -23.34 -10.89
N ALA A 588 -16.82 -23.77 -9.83
CA ALA A 588 -17.46 -25.08 -9.80
C ALA A 588 -18.46 -25.23 -10.97
N PRO A 589 -18.49 -26.40 -11.65
CA PRO A 589 -19.46 -26.66 -12.71
C PRO A 589 -20.88 -26.56 -12.14
N GLY A 590 -21.61 -25.51 -12.53
CA GLY A 590 -22.95 -25.19 -12.01
C GLY A 590 -23.08 -23.79 -11.40
N ASN A 591 -21.99 -23.19 -10.93
CA ASN A 591 -21.95 -21.79 -10.44
C ASN A 591 -21.61 -20.78 -11.54
N ILE A 592 -21.15 -21.25 -12.70
CA ILE A 592 -21.07 -20.43 -13.90
C ILE A 592 -22.52 -20.12 -14.29
N ARG A 593 -22.95 -18.86 -14.10
CA ARG A 593 -24.25 -18.36 -14.56
C ARG A 593 -24.50 -18.87 -15.98
N PRO A 594 -25.75 -19.29 -16.30
CA PRO A 594 -26.08 -20.11 -17.45
C PRO A 594 -25.37 -19.62 -18.71
N LYS A 595 -24.80 -20.58 -19.47
CA LYS A 595 -24.14 -20.35 -20.75
C LYS A 595 -24.93 -19.30 -21.55
N PRO A 596 -24.35 -18.14 -21.92
CA PRO A 596 -24.97 -17.30 -22.92
C PRO A 596 -25.20 -18.17 -24.16
N LEU A 597 -26.38 -18.01 -24.77
CA LEU A 597 -26.95 -18.82 -25.85
C LEU A 597 -25.89 -19.44 -26.79
N ASP A 598 -26.11 -20.71 -27.14
CA ASP A 598 -25.25 -21.53 -27.99
C ASP A 598 -24.52 -20.73 -29.09
N PHE A 599 -23.20 -20.88 -29.08
CA PHE A 599 -22.22 -20.20 -29.94
C PHE A 599 -22.52 -20.37 -31.45
N GLU A 600 -23.28 -21.41 -31.82
CA GLU A 600 -23.78 -21.62 -33.19
C GLU A 600 -24.71 -20.50 -33.67
N THR A 601 -25.41 -19.82 -32.77
CA THR A 601 -26.31 -18.70 -33.11
C THR A 601 -25.56 -17.38 -33.33
N LEU A 602 -24.41 -17.19 -32.66
CA LEU A 602 -23.62 -15.96 -32.75
C LEU A 602 -22.65 -15.99 -33.94
N ALA A 603 -22.11 -17.17 -34.28
CA ALA A 603 -21.18 -17.33 -35.41
C ALA A 603 -21.81 -17.02 -36.77
N PHE A 604 -23.15 -17.09 -36.90
CA PHE A 604 -23.83 -16.87 -38.18
C PHE A 604 -24.19 -15.41 -38.46
N ASN A 605 -23.98 -14.48 -37.51
CA ASN A 605 -24.36 -13.06 -37.67
C ASN A 605 -23.19 -12.07 -37.63
N ILE A 606 -21.94 -12.56 -37.63
CA ILE A 606 -20.75 -11.72 -37.81
C ILE A 606 -20.42 -11.65 -39.30
N GLY A 607 -21.38 -11.11 -40.07
CA GLY A 607 -21.08 -10.55 -41.38
C GLY A 607 -20.17 -9.34 -41.18
N PHE A 608 -18.93 -9.42 -41.69
CA PHE A 608 -17.95 -8.34 -41.69
C PHE A 608 -18.49 -7.11 -42.45
N GLY A 609 -19.23 -6.24 -41.78
CA GLY A 609 -19.48 -4.87 -42.19
C GLY A 609 -18.31 -4.00 -41.73
N PRO A 610 -17.59 -3.31 -42.63
CA PRO A 610 -16.49 -2.45 -42.23
C PRO A 610 -17.04 -1.18 -41.56
N PHE A 611 -16.64 -0.95 -40.31
CA PHE A 611 -16.53 0.37 -39.65
C PHE A 611 -17.70 1.06 -38.92
N ASP A 612 -18.87 0.45 -38.64
CA ASP A 612 -19.94 1.19 -37.92
C ASP A 612 -20.44 0.62 -36.57
N VAL A 613 -19.86 -0.46 -36.08
CA VAL A 613 -20.02 -0.87 -34.67
C VAL A 613 -18.68 -0.66 -33.99
N GLY A 614 -18.54 0.46 -33.28
CA GLY A 614 -17.30 0.83 -32.59
C GLY A 614 -16.79 -0.29 -31.66
N PHE A 615 -15.54 -0.20 -31.23
CA PHE A 615 -14.83 -1.13 -30.30
C PHE A 615 -15.72 -1.76 -29.20
N TRP A 616 -16.72 -1.03 -28.71
CA TRP A 616 -17.72 -1.46 -27.73
C TRP A 616 -18.70 -2.55 -28.21
N GLY A 617 -19.07 -2.59 -29.48
CA GLY A 617 -19.91 -3.65 -30.06
C GLY A 617 -19.19 -5.00 -30.16
N HIS A 618 -17.88 -4.99 -30.35
CA HIS A 618 -17.06 -6.20 -30.24
C HIS A 618 -16.92 -6.65 -28.78
N LEU A 619 -16.89 -5.73 -27.81
CA LEU A 619 -16.84 -6.07 -26.39
C LEU A 619 -18.11 -6.82 -25.92
N SER A 620 -19.28 -6.50 -26.46
CA SER A 620 -20.52 -7.26 -26.16
C SER A 620 -20.51 -8.70 -26.67
N SER A 621 -19.67 -9.03 -27.66
CA SER A 621 -19.56 -10.39 -28.21
C SER A 621 -18.67 -11.34 -27.38
N PHE A 622 -17.97 -10.82 -26.37
CA PHE A 622 -17.15 -11.65 -25.50
C PHE A 622 -18.02 -12.58 -24.65
N GLY A 623 -17.67 -13.87 -24.66
CA GLY A 623 -18.27 -14.84 -23.75
C GLY A 623 -18.11 -14.40 -22.29
N PHE A 624 -19.02 -14.86 -21.42
CA PHE A 624 -19.02 -14.57 -19.99
C PHE A 624 -17.63 -14.72 -19.34
N VAL A 625 -16.95 -15.83 -19.65
CA VAL A 625 -15.60 -16.15 -19.15
C VAL A 625 -14.58 -15.05 -19.51
N THR A 626 -14.55 -14.62 -20.76
CA THR A 626 -13.60 -13.61 -21.23
C THR A 626 -13.87 -12.26 -20.57
N ARG A 627 -15.14 -11.90 -20.38
CA ARG A 627 -15.54 -10.67 -19.69
C ARG A 627 -15.10 -10.66 -18.24
N GLU A 628 -15.41 -11.72 -17.49
CA GLU A 628 -15.00 -11.88 -16.09
C GLU A 628 -13.47 -11.81 -15.97
N ALA A 629 -12.75 -12.51 -16.87
CA ALA A 629 -11.29 -12.46 -16.91
C ALA A 629 -10.74 -11.04 -17.19
N ILE A 630 -11.40 -10.27 -18.06
CA ILE A 630 -11.02 -8.87 -18.31
C ILE A 630 -11.34 -7.99 -17.10
N VAL A 631 -12.51 -8.13 -16.47
CA VAL A 631 -12.92 -7.31 -15.31
C VAL A 631 -11.98 -7.57 -14.13
N TYR A 632 -11.75 -8.83 -13.76
CA TYR A 632 -10.83 -9.17 -12.68
C TYR A 632 -9.37 -8.94 -13.06
N GLY A 633 -8.97 -9.17 -14.31
CA GLY A 633 -7.61 -8.96 -14.78
C GLY A 633 -7.21 -7.50 -14.98
N ALA A 634 -8.18 -6.60 -15.24
CA ALA A 634 -7.93 -5.20 -15.57
C ALA A 634 -7.21 -4.45 -14.44
N TYR A 635 -7.63 -4.64 -13.19
CA TYR A 635 -7.02 -3.94 -12.06
C TYR A 635 -5.54 -4.22 -11.87
N PRO A 636 -5.12 -5.46 -11.67
CA PRO A 636 -3.71 -5.74 -11.46
C PRO A 636 -2.88 -5.45 -12.73
N ALA A 637 -3.44 -5.59 -13.92
CA ALA A 637 -2.80 -5.17 -15.17
C ALA A 637 -2.53 -3.67 -15.21
N PHE A 638 -3.55 -2.83 -14.97
CA PHE A 638 -3.37 -1.38 -14.92
C PHE A 638 -2.46 -0.96 -13.77
N PHE A 639 -2.50 -1.66 -12.64
CA PHE A 639 -1.57 -1.42 -11.53
C PHE A 639 -0.12 -1.62 -11.98
N LEU A 640 0.23 -2.73 -12.61
CA LEU A 640 1.60 -2.99 -13.06
C LEU A 640 2.09 -1.95 -14.08
N ILE A 641 1.23 -1.57 -15.03
CA ILE A 641 1.57 -0.56 -16.05
C ILE A 641 1.76 0.82 -15.40
N THR A 642 0.81 1.27 -14.59
CA THR A 642 0.87 2.59 -13.94
C THR A 642 1.99 2.66 -12.91
N PHE A 643 2.22 1.58 -12.16
CA PHE A 643 3.34 1.46 -11.22
C PHE A 643 4.69 1.62 -11.95
N ALA A 644 4.90 0.93 -13.07
CA ALA A 644 6.09 1.10 -13.89
C ALA A 644 6.27 2.54 -14.41
N ILE A 645 5.19 3.19 -14.85
CA ILE A 645 5.21 4.59 -15.29
C ILE A 645 5.60 5.53 -14.13
N PHE A 646 5.00 5.36 -12.95
CA PHE A 646 5.27 6.25 -11.82
C PHE A 646 6.64 6.03 -11.18
N LEU A 647 7.20 4.81 -11.24
CA LEU A 647 8.59 4.56 -10.83
C LEU A 647 9.54 5.47 -11.63
N GLU A 648 9.42 5.46 -12.96
CA GLU A 648 10.27 6.26 -13.86
C GLU A 648 10.05 7.78 -13.70
N ILE A 649 8.79 8.23 -13.61
CA ILE A 649 8.47 9.66 -13.44
C ILE A 649 9.05 10.22 -12.13
N LEU A 650 9.04 9.42 -11.06
CA LEU A 650 9.51 9.86 -9.76
C LEU A 650 11.03 9.74 -9.60
N GLU A 651 11.70 8.86 -10.36
CA GLU A 651 13.16 8.73 -10.39
C GLU A 651 13.84 9.84 -11.21
N GLU A 652 13.18 10.39 -12.25
CA GLU A 652 13.74 11.46 -13.10
C GLU A 652 14.03 12.79 -12.35
N VAL A 653 13.81 12.87 -11.04
CA VAL A 653 14.35 13.95 -10.20
C VAL A 653 15.86 13.68 -10.01
N PRO A 654 16.75 14.44 -10.67
CA PRO A 654 18.14 14.06 -10.84
C PRO A 654 18.85 14.00 -9.49
N ILE A 655 19.04 12.79 -8.97
CA ILE A 655 20.13 12.50 -8.06
C ILE A 655 21.37 12.60 -8.93
N SER A 656 22.17 13.62 -8.70
CA SER A 656 23.34 13.95 -9.49
C SER A 656 24.27 12.72 -9.60
N LYS A 657 24.14 11.94 -10.69
CA LYS A 657 25.22 11.11 -11.24
C LYS A 657 26.31 12.07 -11.70
N ARG A 658 27.06 12.60 -10.73
CA ARG A 658 28.27 13.43 -10.87
C ARG A 658 29.51 12.70 -10.34
N ARG A 659 29.39 11.39 -10.04
CA ARG A 659 30.47 10.59 -9.47
C ARG A 659 31.53 10.14 -10.47
N SER A 660 31.40 10.41 -11.76
CA SER A 660 32.52 10.33 -12.69
C SER A 660 32.71 11.70 -13.33
N GLY A 661 33.91 12.25 -13.28
CA GLY A 661 34.30 13.49 -13.96
C GLY A 661 34.26 13.39 -15.49
N GLN A 662 33.38 12.58 -16.05
CA GLN A 662 33.03 12.60 -17.47
C GLN A 662 31.89 13.61 -17.65
N ASN A 663 32.15 14.61 -18.50
CA ASN A 663 31.15 15.50 -19.07
C ASN A 663 30.18 14.70 -19.97
N GLU A 664 29.45 13.73 -19.41
CA GLU A 664 28.27 13.21 -20.07
C GLU A 664 27.21 14.31 -20.01
N VAL A 665 26.93 14.86 -21.19
CA VAL A 665 25.78 15.71 -21.45
C VAL A 665 24.57 15.02 -20.83
N ALA A 666 24.09 15.54 -19.71
CA ALA A 666 22.92 15.05 -19.03
C ALA A 666 21.78 14.98 -20.05
N GLN A 667 21.50 13.77 -20.55
CA GLN A 667 20.38 13.56 -21.43
C GLN A 667 19.15 13.87 -20.59
N ALA A 668 18.54 15.03 -20.84
CA ALA A 668 17.23 15.34 -20.28
C ALA A 668 16.32 14.13 -20.50
N GLY A 669 15.73 13.65 -19.41
CA GLY A 669 14.92 12.43 -19.35
C GLY A 669 13.91 12.39 -20.49
N PHE A 670 13.65 11.17 -20.97
CA PHE A 670 12.74 10.95 -22.10
C PHE A 670 11.37 11.57 -21.82
N PHE A 671 10.86 11.49 -20.59
CA PHE A 671 9.59 12.12 -20.22
C PHE A 671 9.64 13.63 -20.28
N ARG A 672 10.72 14.26 -19.83
CA ARG A 672 10.89 15.72 -20.01
C ARG A 672 10.90 16.10 -21.49
N LYS A 673 11.62 15.36 -22.35
CA LYS A 673 11.62 15.59 -23.80
C LYS A 673 10.25 15.33 -24.45
N LEU A 674 9.49 14.36 -23.94
CA LEU A 674 8.14 14.05 -24.41
C LEU A 674 7.16 15.15 -23.98
N LEU A 675 7.19 15.56 -22.71
CA LEU A 675 6.36 16.63 -22.15
C LEU A 675 6.68 18.00 -22.79
N GLU A 676 7.94 18.27 -23.10
CA GLU A 676 8.36 19.46 -23.85
C GLU A 676 7.85 19.46 -25.30
N LYS A 677 7.55 18.29 -25.87
CA LYS A 677 6.95 18.13 -27.20
C LYS A 677 5.42 18.17 -27.19
N VAL A 678 4.75 18.05 -26.04
CA VAL A 678 3.29 18.18 -25.94
C VAL A 678 2.91 19.67 -25.85
N PRO A 679 2.34 20.27 -26.91
CA PRO A 679 2.16 21.73 -27.01
C PRO A 679 1.27 22.32 -25.91
N PHE A 680 0.33 21.54 -25.37
CA PHE A 680 -0.56 21.97 -24.29
C PHE A 680 0.16 22.25 -22.95
N LEU A 681 1.25 21.52 -22.66
CA LEU A 681 2.02 21.70 -21.42
C LEU A 681 3.05 22.84 -21.55
N ARG A 682 3.52 23.11 -22.77
CA ARG A 682 4.46 24.19 -23.08
C ARG A 682 3.88 25.58 -22.75
N ALA A 683 2.58 25.78 -22.98
CA ALA A 683 1.89 27.05 -22.74
C ALA A 683 1.75 27.44 -21.25
N LYS A 684 1.85 26.47 -20.33
CA LYS A 684 1.78 26.72 -18.88
C LYS A 684 3.15 26.98 -18.26
N ALA A 685 4.22 26.41 -18.81
CA ALA A 685 5.58 26.59 -18.31
C ALA A 685 6.16 27.98 -18.62
N THR A 686 5.80 28.59 -19.75
CA THR A 686 6.31 29.91 -20.16
C THR A 686 5.67 31.10 -19.42
N LYS A 687 4.52 30.91 -18.75
CA LYS A 687 3.80 31.99 -18.06
C LYS A 687 4.27 32.27 -16.62
N LYS A 688 5.21 31.49 -16.07
CA LYS A 688 5.68 31.65 -14.67
C LYS A 688 7.07 32.29 -14.51
N GLY A 689 7.68 32.77 -15.59
CA GLY A 689 8.99 33.41 -15.57
C GLY A 689 8.99 34.93 -15.83
N GLY A 690 7.85 35.60 -15.69
CA GLY A 690 7.70 37.04 -15.96
C GLY A 690 6.87 37.73 -14.89
N SER A 691 7.45 37.91 -13.70
CA SER A 691 7.17 39.01 -12.76
C SER A 691 8.29 39.07 -11.74
#